data_AF-A0A437A4T0-F1
#
_entry.id   AF-A0A437A4T0-F1
#
_cell.length_a   1.000
_cell.length_b   1.000
_cell.length_c   1.000
_cell.angle_alpha   90.00
_cell.angle_beta   90.00
_cell.angle_gamma   90.00
#
_symmetry.space_group_name_H-M   'P 1'
#
loop_
_entity.id
_entity.type
_entity.pdbx_description
1 polymer ?
#
loop_
_entity_poly.entity_id
_entity_poly.type
_entity_poly.pdbx_seq_one_letter_code
_entity_poly.pdbx_strand_id
1 'polypeptide(L)'
;MRTPETRTLATLVESIDCRNDDINLSLGLKPGDFEKINCQSWIELSIPDDVGATVEIPFVTPNRFPNNGPPSVLVTINGRYAGDSGVQMDTGSTGITIGKGTWVEWFNGDWSEAVKYERGWKFLSSSKKLYSGHWVPTTLTFHGKAADGTLTDLLKAVVPVLVFDTYYICPKFTNDQGSVCTAPTDQKSGNVTGLYMGVGFGREQDGMVMCTPDKNPLLNVYEVNGRNVAGRNNPNKYHLGYIVRSNSLIWGLTSTNINNFRWLSLQKQPNATDYRDWAMATLQVSVNDGKFRSGSLLADTGVTQMYLSSPDVPIPIPPSYKINLKVPDVQGSLAGYVVTAKRVGNNATAESSIEGTAPAYVGATNTAGIVSGPGGGVYERVFVNTGSRFWNGFEAAFDAAGGHWGVSKKTSSPRMRLIPMDIMSSQLSSEFLIWIHTDANIAKVIPYDINRNFLLKRNLLSSVALFSVRRGRPLLRRIMTTPPVHLPLSEAARGAARIRTSFADSVRPEAAKAIANEWAPSSWQSKPIKQEVIYPDQAAFEKALSKLESLPMIVHPTEINKLKSSLKDVCEGKAFLLQGGDCAELFDYCTESQIDAKIALLLQMSLVLIHGLRLPVVRIGRIAGQFAKPRSSPTEIVNGKEIPSFRGDNINGFDPSERTPEPSRLVQAYFHSSTTLNYIRTRLGAGYADLHHPFNWSLSHIQDSEVKAKYLKTVEALTDSLSFMKTIGADTASSLRGVDFYTSHEGLLLEYEQSFTRKWAPTPGVNGGQEGWYNTSAHFVWIGDRTRQLDGAHVEYFRGIENPIGIKVGPSFKEEEFGKLLDIVNPRREAGKVTLITRYGCDKVESILPGHIEAVKKTGHPVIWQCDPMHGNTRSSPGTGLKTRQYSSIMSEILSALKIHKEKGTWLGGIHLELTGDNVTECVGGSEGLTDEDLSTNYQTYCDPRLNEKQALDVAFTISDHYRKNPFNT
;
A
#
# COMPACT_ATOMS: atom_id res chain seq x y z
N MET A 1 -14.76 -57.10 -38.95
CA MET A 1 -15.91 -56.17 -38.82
C MET A 1 -16.09 -55.82 -37.33
N ARG A 2 -16.68 -54.66 -37.01
CA ARG A 2 -17.45 -54.33 -35.79
C ARG A 2 -17.14 -55.05 -34.44
N THR A 3 -16.58 -54.29 -33.47
CA THR A 3 -17.05 -54.10 -32.05
C THR A 3 -17.21 -55.29 -31.07
N PRO A 4 -17.33 -55.06 -29.74
CA PRO A 4 -16.62 -54.12 -28.83
C PRO A 4 -16.21 -54.81 -27.48
N GLU A 5 -16.08 -54.01 -26.40
CA GLU A 5 -15.94 -54.41 -24.96
C GLU A 5 -14.56 -55.02 -24.55
N THR A 6 -14.01 -54.76 -23.35
CA THR A 6 -14.56 -54.16 -22.11
C THR A 6 -13.75 -52.96 -21.56
N ARG A 7 -14.46 -51.97 -20.99
CA ARG A 7 -14.00 -51.19 -19.80
C ARG A 7 -14.50 -51.96 -18.55
N THR A 8 -14.18 -51.70 -17.27
CA THR A 8 -13.76 -50.48 -16.55
C THR A 8 -13.21 -50.91 -15.19
N LEU A 9 -12.31 -50.14 -14.56
CA LEU A 9 -12.10 -50.24 -13.09
C LEU A 9 -11.59 -48.91 -12.50
N ALA A 10 -12.43 -47.88 -12.59
CA ALA A 10 -12.12 -46.51 -12.13
C ALA A 10 -13.40 -45.77 -11.72
N THR A 11 -14.05 -46.21 -10.63
CA THR A 11 -15.21 -45.52 -10.03
C THR A 11 -15.46 -46.02 -8.60
N LEU A 12 -15.13 -45.22 -7.57
CA LEU A 12 -15.79 -45.28 -6.26
C LEU A 12 -15.59 -44.07 -5.32
N VAL A 13 -15.39 -42.86 -5.86
CA VAL A 13 -15.94 -41.62 -5.28
C VAL A 13 -16.30 -40.68 -6.43
N GLU A 14 -17.52 -40.78 -6.95
CA GLU A 14 -18.10 -39.75 -7.83
C GLU A 14 -19.37 -39.18 -7.18
N SER A 15 -19.50 -37.85 -7.20
CA SER A 15 -20.67 -37.06 -6.79
C SER A 15 -21.34 -37.36 -5.43
N ILE A 16 -21.23 -36.43 -4.48
CA ILE A 16 -22.33 -36.19 -3.53
C ILE A 16 -23.42 -35.43 -4.31
N ASP A 17 -24.49 -36.11 -4.71
CA ASP A 17 -25.55 -35.51 -5.51
C ASP A 17 -26.64 -34.84 -4.64
N CYS A 18 -26.43 -33.58 -4.26
CA CYS A 18 -27.36 -32.80 -3.43
C CYS A 18 -28.59 -32.29 -4.22
N ARG A 19 -29.25 -33.15 -5.02
CA ARG A 19 -30.41 -32.78 -5.89
C ARG A 19 -31.81 -33.18 -5.39
N ASN A 20 -31.93 -33.93 -4.29
CA ASN A 20 -33.21 -34.20 -3.61
C ASN A 20 -33.03 -34.14 -2.09
N ASP A 21 -34.02 -33.61 -1.36
CA ASP A 21 -33.96 -33.40 0.11
C ASP A 21 -34.20 -34.68 0.95
N ASP A 22 -34.44 -35.84 0.31
CA ASP A 22 -34.66 -37.13 0.98
C ASP A 22 -33.41 -38.03 0.95
N ILE A 23 -32.70 -38.13 2.07
CA ILE A 23 -31.64 -39.13 2.29
C ILE A 23 -32.16 -40.21 3.25
N ASN A 24 -32.56 -41.35 2.68
CA ASN A 24 -32.80 -42.60 3.42
C ASN A 24 -31.72 -43.63 3.04
N LEU A 25 -30.60 -43.64 3.78
CA LEU A 25 -29.57 -44.68 3.69
C LEU A 25 -29.25 -45.20 5.10
N SER A 26 -29.52 -46.48 5.30
CA SER A 26 -29.65 -47.11 6.61
C SER A 26 -28.31 -47.63 7.17
N LEU A 27 -27.56 -46.79 7.89
CA LEU A 27 -26.40 -47.23 8.68
C LEU A 27 -26.36 -46.60 10.09
N GLY A 28 -27.11 -47.21 11.02
CA GLY A 28 -26.65 -47.49 12.39
C GLY A 28 -26.37 -46.34 13.38
N LEU A 29 -26.55 -45.07 13.01
CA LEU A 29 -26.26 -43.93 13.90
C LEU A 29 -27.55 -43.22 14.36
N LYS A 30 -27.51 -42.64 15.57
CA LYS A 30 -28.68 -42.05 16.24
C LYS A 30 -29.02 -40.66 15.67
N PRO A 31 -30.30 -40.29 15.53
CA PRO A 31 -30.69 -38.91 15.21
C PRO A 31 -30.33 -37.97 16.37
N GLY A 32 -29.54 -36.93 16.10
CA GLY A 32 -29.15 -35.92 17.09
C GLY A 32 -28.21 -34.85 16.54
N ASP A 33 -27.05 -35.27 16.02
CA ASP A 33 -25.88 -34.38 15.89
C ASP A 33 -25.66 -33.78 14.47
N PHE A 34 -26.69 -33.72 13.63
CA PHE A 34 -26.59 -33.16 12.28
C PHE A 34 -27.07 -31.69 12.21
N GLU A 35 -26.17 -30.75 12.52
CA GLU A 35 -26.28 -29.41 11.92
C GLU A 35 -26.10 -29.53 10.39
N LYS A 36 -26.96 -28.89 9.61
CA LYS A 36 -27.01 -29.07 8.15
C LYS A 36 -25.72 -28.55 7.47
N ILE A 37 -24.88 -29.48 7.01
CA ILE A 37 -23.80 -29.21 6.05
C ILE A 37 -24.43 -28.66 4.76
N ASN A 38 -23.91 -27.54 4.26
CA ASN A 38 -24.44 -26.85 3.09
C ASN A 38 -23.58 -27.17 1.85
N CYS A 39 -24.16 -27.84 0.84
CA CYS A 39 -23.44 -28.26 -0.36
C CYS A 39 -23.08 -27.06 -1.27
N GLN A 40 -21.85 -26.59 -1.19
CA GLN A 40 -21.16 -25.96 -2.33
C GLN A 40 -19.90 -26.77 -2.62
N SER A 41 -19.96 -27.59 -3.66
CA SER A 41 -18.84 -28.43 -4.13
C SER A 41 -17.85 -27.59 -4.93
N TRP A 42 -16.66 -27.41 -4.40
CA TRP A 42 -15.54 -26.75 -5.08
C TRP A 42 -15.04 -27.62 -6.24
N ILE A 43 -14.63 -26.99 -7.34
CA ILE A 43 -14.10 -27.67 -8.52
C ILE A 43 -12.73 -27.06 -8.89
N GLU A 44 -11.75 -27.92 -9.15
CA GLU A 44 -10.50 -27.52 -9.81
C GLU A 44 -10.70 -27.53 -11.33
N LEU A 45 -10.51 -26.38 -11.98
CA LEU A 45 -10.61 -26.30 -13.45
C LEU A 45 -9.30 -26.71 -14.10
N SER A 46 -9.31 -27.85 -14.78
CA SER A 46 -8.22 -28.25 -15.68
C SER A 46 -8.35 -27.50 -16.99
N ILE A 47 -7.44 -26.53 -17.23
CA ILE A 47 -7.39 -25.72 -18.45
C ILE A 47 -5.94 -25.75 -19.00
N PRO A 48 -5.74 -25.90 -20.33
CA PRO A 48 -4.40 -25.83 -20.94
C PRO A 48 -3.72 -24.47 -20.78
N ASP A 49 -2.48 -24.40 -21.26
CA ASP A 49 -1.70 -23.15 -21.29
C ASP A 49 -1.18 -22.86 -22.70
N ASP A 50 -1.91 -22.01 -23.44
CA ASP A 50 -1.41 -21.32 -24.63
C ASP A 50 -1.47 -19.81 -24.41
N VAL A 51 -0.38 -19.26 -23.86
CA VAL A 51 -0.20 -17.82 -23.62
C VAL A 51 -0.35 -16.99 -24.92
N GLY A 52 -0.16 -17.61 -26.09
CA GLY A 52 -0.36 -16.97 -27.40
C GLY A 52 -1.82 -16.76 -27.82
N ALA A 53 -2.79 -17.10 -26.96
CA ALA A 53 -4.23 -16.99 -27.20
C ALA A 53 -5.01 -16.22 -26.13
N THR A 54 -4.32 -15.53 -25.20
CA THR A 54 -4.91 -14.62 -24.20
C THR A 54 -4.39 -13.19 -24.39
N VAL A 55 -5.10 -12.17 -23.91
CA VAL A 55 -4.69 -10.77 -24.00
C VAL A 55 -5.18 -9.92 -22.82
N GLU A 56 -4.33 -9.03 -22.31
CA GLU A 56 -4.66 -8.05 -21.26
C GLU A 56 -5.02 -6.69 -21.90
N ILE A 57 -6.28 -6.28 -21.77
CA ILE A 57 -6.81 -4.98 -22.22
C ILE A 57 -6.75 -4.01 -21.02
N PRO A 58 -5.94 -2.94 -21.07
CA PRO A 58 -5.82 -2.00 -19.96
C PRO A 58 -7.03 -1.06 -19.84
N PHE A 59 -7.32 -0.60 -18.62
CA PHE A 59 -8.30 0.46 -18.40
C PHE A 59 -7.68 1.85 -18.58
N VAL A 60 -8.42 2.76 -19.22
CA VAL A 60 -7.97 4.12 -19.59
C VAL A 60 -7.50 4.94 -18.38
N THR A 61 -8.23 4.84 -17.28
CA THR A 61 -7.96 5.58 -16.05
C THR A 61 -7.82 4.60 -14.89
N PRO A 62 -6.62 4.00 -14.67
CA PRO A 62 -6.42 2.98 -13.63
C PRO A 62 -6.59 3.53 -12.20
N ASN A 63 -6.60 4.85 -12.02
CA ASN A 63 -6.88 5.52 -10.75
C ASN A 63 -8.37 5.85 -10.55
N ARG A 64 -9.24 5.55 -11.54
CA ARG A 64 -10.68 5.81 -11.46
C ARG A 64 -11.43 4.62 -10.91
N PHE A 65 -11.38 3.48 -11.59
CA PHE A 65 -11.95 2.24 -11.08
C PHE A 65 -10.99 1.64 -10.03
N PRO A 66 -11.45 1.07 -8.90
CA PRO A 66 -12.84 0.87 -8.49
C PRO A 66 -13.53 2.03 -7.76
N ASN A 67 -12.80 3.06 -7.30
CA ASN A 67 -13.31 3.95 -6.24
C ASN A 67 -14.06 5.21 -6.74
N ASN A 68 -13.69 5.73 -7.91
CA ASN A 68 -14.15 7.01 -8.48
C ASN A 68 -14.98 6.82 -9.78
N GLY A 69 -15.52 5.63 -9.97
CA GLY A 69 -16.46 5.30 -11.05
C GLY A 69 -16.12 4.00 -11.81
N PRO A 70 -16.94 3.67 -12.81
CA PRO A 70 -16.77 2.50 -13.65
C PRO A 70 -15.51 2.56 -14.53
N PRO A 71 -14.98 1.42 -14.97
CA PRO A 71 -13.82 1.35 -15.85
C PRO A 71 -14.19 1.74 -17.29
N SER A 72 -13.24 2.34 -18.00
CA SER A 72 -13.31 2.54 -19.45
C SER A 72 -12.22 1.75 -20.15
N VAL A 73 -12.50 1.25 -21.34
CA VAL A 73 -11.53 0.62 -22.27
C VAL A 73 -11.50 1.38 -23.59
N LEU A 74 -10.37 1.37 -24.30
CA LEU A 74 -10.24 2.02 -25.60
C LEU A 74 -10.83 1.12 -26.69
N VAL A 75 -11.74 1.67 -27.50
CA VAL A 75 -12.51 0.90 -28.49
C VAL A 75 -12.72 1.71 -29.77
N THR A 76 -12.55 1.06 -30.92
CA THR A 76 -13.13 1.48 -32.20
C THR A 76 -14.44 0.75 -32.42
N ILE A 77 -15.54 1.48 -32.64
CA ILE A 77 -16.87 0.96 -32.96
C ILE A 77 -17.22 1.42 -34.37
N ASN A 78 -17.71 0.52 -35.24
CA ASN A 78 -18.10 0.85 -36.62
C ASN A 78 -16.98 1.58 -37.42
N GLY A 79 -15.72 1.21 -37.19
CA GLY A 79 -14.56 1.85 -37.83
C GLY A 79 -14.18 3.24 -37.29
N ARG A 80 -14.91 3.79 -36.31
CA ARG A 80 -14.60 5.06 -35.63
C ARG A 80 -14.10 4.83 -34.20
N TYR A 81 -12.96 5.42 -33.86
CA TYR A 81 -12.40 5.40 -32.51
C TYR A 81 -13.28 6.22 -31.56
N ALA A 82 -13.66 5.65 -30.41
CA ALA A 82 -14.56 6.28 -29.43
C ALA A 82 -13.90 7.41 -28.61
N GLY A 83 -12.63 7.72 -28.86
CA GLY A 83 -11.88 8.78 -28.19
C GLY A 83 -11.16 8.33 -26.92
N ASP A 84 -10.24 9.17 -26.46
CA ASP A 84 -9.28 8.85 -25.40
C ASP A 84 -9.87 8.66 -24.01
N SER A 85 -11.12 9.08 -23.77
CA SER A 85 -11.87 8.75 -22.54
C SER A 85 -12.32 7.28 -22.49
N GLY A 86 -12.27 6.57 -23.63
CA GLY A 86 -12.74 5.21 -23.81
C GLY A 86 -14.24 5.02 -23.62
N VAL A 87 -14.67 3.76 -23.80
CA VAL A 87 -16.06 3.32 -23.62
C VAL A 87 -16.20 2.69 -22.24
N GLN A 88 -17.19 3.16 -21.47
CA GLN A 88 -17.50 2.63 -20.14
C GLN A 88 -17.95 1.17 -20.21
N MET A 89 -17.28 0.30 -19.45
CA MET A 89 -17.54 -1.13 -19.37
C MET A 89 -18.30 -1.50 -18.08
N ASP A 90 -19.37 -2.27 -18.22
CA ASP A 90 -20.28 -2.63 -17.13
C ASP A 90 -20.50 -4.15 -17.01
N THR A 91 -20.21 -4.75 -15.86
CA THR A 91 -20.60 -6.15 -15.55
C THR A 91 -22.03 -6.27 -14.98
N GLY A 92 -22.68 -5.15 -14.63
CA GLY A 92 -24.06 -5.10 -14.13
C GLY A 92 -25.13 -5.38 -15.19
N SER A 93 -24.76 -5.41 -16.47
CA SER A 93 -25.62 -5.66 -17.62
C SER A 93 -24.86 -6.31 -18.77
N THR A 94 -25.57 -6.80 -19.80
CA THR A 94 -24.99 -7.45 -20.98
C THR A 94 -25.43 -6.72 -22.25
N GLY A 95 -24.57 -6.64 -23.26
CA GLY A 95 -24.88 -5.98 -24.54
C GLY A 95 -24.71 -4.47 -24.55
N ILE A 96 -24.46 -3.93 -25.75
CA ILE A 96 -24.10 -2.53 -25.99
C ILE A 96 -25.32 -1.73 -26.46
N THR A 97 -25.47 -0.51 -25.97
CA THR A 97 -26.51 0.44 -26.41
C THR A 97 -25.88 1.73 -26.93
N ILE A 98 -26.36 2.22 -28.07
CA ILE A 98 -25.93 3.49 -28.67
C ILE A 98 -27.18 4.28 -29.06
N GLY A 99 -27.27 5.55 -28.63
CA GLY A 99 -28.37 6.42 -29.03
C GLY A 99 -28.23 6.83 -30.50
N LYS A 100 -29.34 6.93 -31.24
CA LYS A 100 -29.38 7.29 -32.67
C LYS A 100 -28.49 8.49 -33.02
N GLY A 101 -28.51 9.56 -32.23
CA GLY A 101 -27.64 10.73 -32.46
C GLY A 101 -26.17 10.37 -32.35
N THR A 102 -25.77 9.67 -31.28
CA THR A 102 -24.40 9.18 -31.08
C THR A 102 -23.95 8.21 -32.20
N TRP A 103 -24.85 7.37 -32.70
CA TRP A 103 -24.56 6.46 -33.84
C TRP A 103 -24.22 7.23 -35.11
N VAL A 104 -25.09 8.18 -35.51
CA VAL A 104 -24.92 8.98 -36.73
C VAL A 104 -23.74 9.96 -36.59
N GLU A 105 -23.67 10.71 -35.50
CA GLU A 105 -22.76 11.84 -35.32
C GLU A 105 -21.33 11.41 -34.97
N TRP A 106 -21.15 10.39 -34.10
CA TRP A 106 -19.82 10.02 -33.57
C TRP A 106 -19.25 8.78 -34.26
N PHE A 107 -20.11 7.83 -34.65
CA PHE A 107 -19.71 6.56 -35.26
C PHE A 107 -19.98 6.48 -36.78
N ASN A 108 -20.39 7.59 -37.41
CA ASN A 108 -20.74 7.66 -38.85
C ASN A 108 -21.77 6.59 -39.29
N GLY A 109 -22.58 6.11 -38.36
CA GLY A 109 -23.50 5.00 -38.57
C GLY A 109 -24.74 5.41 -39.34
N ASP A 110 -25.05 4.70 -40.43
CA ASP A 110 -26.25 4.97 -41.22
C ASP A 110 -27.50 4.49 -40.46
N TRP A 111 -28.44 5.42 -40.22
CA TRP A 111 -29.72 5.09 -39.58
C TRP A 111 -30.70 4.40 -40.55
N SER A 112 -30.61 4.67 -41.85
CA SER A 112 -31.46 4.05 -42.88
C SER A 112 -31.10 2.58 -43.13
N GLU A 113 -29.83 2.20 -42.89
CA GLU A 113 -29.43 0.80 -42.77
C GLU A 113 -29.81 0.22 -41.39
N ALA A 114 -29.61 0.96 -40.29
CA ALA A 114 -29.92 0.48 -38.94
C ALA A 114 -31.37 -0.01 -38.78
N VAL A 115 -32.35 0.69 -39.37
CA VAL A 115 -33.79 0.31 -39.29
C VAL A 115 -34.15 -0.97 -40.04
N LYS A 116 -33.26 -1.51 -40.88
CA LYS A 116 -33.49 -2.79 -41.60
C LYS A 116 -33.25 -4.02 -40.72
N TYR A 117 -32.53 -3.85 -39.61
CA TYR A 117 -32.27 -4.91 -38.64
C TYR A 117 -33.45 -5.10 -37.68
N GLU A 118 -33.47 -6.24 -36.97
CA GLU A 118 -34.56 -6.57 -36.04
C GLU A 118 -34.74 -5.50 -34.97
N ARG A 119 -35.99 -5.05 -34.76
CA ARG A 119 -36.32 -4.09 -33.70
C ARG A 119 -36.40 -4.80 -32.35
N GLY A 120 -35.56 -4.38 -31.42
CA GLY A 120 -35.45 -4.94 -30.08
C GLY A 120 -35.35 -3.86 -28.99
N TRP A 121 -34.99 -4.31 -27.78
CA TRP A 121 -35.02 -3.48 -26.59
C TRP A 121 -34.06 -3.98 -25.50
N LYS A 122 -33.73 -3.10 -24.54
CA LYS A 122 -32.98 -3.43 -23.32
C LYS A 122 -33.51 -2.63 -22.15
N PHE A 123 -33.88 -3.32 -21.06
CA PHE A 123 -34.27 -2.69 -19.79
C PHE A 123 -33.08 -2.66 -18.82
N LEU A 124 -32.95 -1.58 -18.03
CA LEU A 124 -32.00 -1.46 -16.92
C LEU A 124 -32.78 -1.30 -15.61
N SER A 125 -32.92 -2.38 -14.86
CA SER A 125 -33.72 -2.46 -13.64
C SER A 125 -33.26 -1.53 -12.50
N SER A 126 -32.01 -1.08 -12.51
CA SER A 126 -31.45 -0.10 -11.57
C SER A 126 -31.93 1.32 -11.84
N SER A 127 -31.86 1.77 -13.10
CA SER A 127 -32.26 3.13 -13.54
C SER A 127 -33.70 3.22 -14.04
N LYS A 128 -34.41 2.09 -14.10
CA LYS A 128 -35.74 1.91 -14.72
C LYS A 128 -35.80 2.35 -16.19
N LYS A 129 -34.66 2.40 -16.89
CA LYS A 129 -34.60 2.79 -18.30
C LYS A 129 -34.96 1.63 -19.21
N LEU A 130 -35.93 1.82 -20.12
CA LEU A 130 -36.18 0.94 -21.26
C LEU A 130 -35.68 1.61 -22.52
N TYR A 131 -34.72 1.00 -23.22
CA TYR A 131 -34.23 1.43 -24.53
C TYR A 131 -34.95 0.64 -25.63
N SER A 132 -35.34 1.30 -26.72
CA SER A 132 -36.09 0.74 -27.86
C SER A 132 -35.39 1.14 -29.17
N GLY A 133 -35.03 0.15 -29.99
CA GLY A 133 -34.07 0.35 -31.09
C GLY A 133 -33.94 -0.86 -32.00
N HIS A 134 -32.90 -0.87 -32.84
CA HIS A 134 -32.61 -1.97 -33.76
C HIS A 134 -31.26 -2.63 -33.42
N TRP A 135 -31.19 -3.96 -33.54
CA TRP A 135 -30.00 -4.76 -33.23
C TRP A 135 -29.04 -4.81 -34.43
N VAL A 136 -28.13 -3.83 -34.54
CA VAL A 136 -27.22 -3.67 -35.68
C VAL A 136 -25.92 -4.46 -35.45
N PRO A 137 -25.59 -5.49 -36.26
CA PRO A 137 -24.32 -6.19 -36.20
C PRO A 137 -23.16 -5.22 -36.43
N THR A 138 -22.30 -5.06 -35.43
CA THR A 138 -21.24 -4.03 -35.43
C THR A 138 -19.91 -4.67 -35.05
N THR A 139 -18.86 -4.32 -35.80
CA THR A 139 -17.48 -4.67 -35.44
C THR A 139 -16.95 -3.74 -34.36
N LEU A 140 -16.34 -4.32 -33.33
CA LEU A 140 -15.58 -3.62 -32.30
C LEU A 140 -14.12 -4.07 -32.32
N THR A 141 -13.20 -3.13 -32.17
CA THR A 141 -11.78 -3.38 -31.92
C THR A 141 -11.40 -2.74 -30.59
N PHE A 142 -10.87 -3.53 -29.65
CA PHE A 142 -10.33 -3.07 -28.37
C PHE A 142 -8.83 -2.79 -28.52
N HIS A 143 -8.36 -1.71 -27.88
CA HIS A 143 -7.01 -1.19 -28.07
C HIS A 143 -6.18 -1.14 -26.80
N GLY A 144 -4.89 -1.40 -26.96
CA GLY A 144 -3.84 -0.85 -26.10
C GLY A 144 -3.45 0.55 -26.61
N LYS A 145 -2.83 1.36 -25.75
CA LYS A 145 -2.25 2.65 -26.14
C LYS A 145 -0.84 2.79 -25.58
N ALA A 146 0.12 3.07 -26.44
CA ALA A 146 1.52 3.31 -26.09
C ALA A 146 1.74 4.76 -25.62
N ALA A 147 2.91 5.04 -25.03
CA ALA A 147 3.22 6.31 -24.39
C ALA A 147 3.35 7.50 -25.38
N ASP A 148 3.62 7.21 -26.66
CA ASP A 148 3.58 8.15 -27.79
C ASP A 148 2.14 8.48 -28.25
N GLY A 149 1.14 7.76 -27.73
CA GLY A 149 -0.26 7.85 -28.11
C GLY A 149 -0.71 6.86 -29.18
N THR A 150 0.18 6.01 -29.72
CA THR A 150 -0.16 5.02 -30.74
C THR A 150 -1.11 3.95 -30.20
N LEU A 151 -2.17 3.67 -30.95
CA LEU A 151 -3.12 2.58 -30.64
C LEU A 151 -2.62 1.24 -31.19
N THR A 152 -2.96 0.15 -30.52
CA THR A 152 -2.65 -1.22 -30.96
C THR A 152 -3.88 -2.11 -30.84
N ASP A 153 -4.32 -2.68 -31.96
CA ASP A 153 -5.41 -3.67 -32.04
C ASP A 153 -5.09 -4.89 -31.17
N LEU A 154 -5.75 -5.03 -30.01
CA LEU A 154 -5.58 -6.18 -29.11
C LEU A 154 -6.58 -7.30 -29.41
N LEU A 155 -7.83 -6.94 -29.67
CA LEU A 155 -8.95 -7.89 -29.73
C LEU A 155 -10.08 -7.35 -30.61
N LYS A 156 -10.65 -8.18 -31.49
CA LYS A 156 -11.80 -7.83 -32.33
C LYS A 156 -12.99 -8.74 -32.13
N ALA A 157 -14.17 -8.14 -32.02
CA ALA A 157 -15.45 -8.82 -31.82
C ALA A 157 -16.51 -8.32 -32.81
N VAL A 158 -17.53 -9.12 -33.07
CA VAL A 158 -18.75 -8.69 -33.76
C VAL A 158 -19.95 -9.05 -32.89
N VAL A 159 -20.77 -8.06 -32.56
CA VAL A 159 -22.01 -8.25 -31.79
C VAL A 159 -23.14 -7.38 -32.34
N PRO A 160 -24.41 -7.79 -32.20
CA PRO A 160 -25.54 -6.88 -32.40
C PRO A 160 -25.55 -5.81 -31.29
N VAL A 161 -25.44 -4.55 -31.70
CA VAL A 161 -25.52 -3.36 -30.86
C VAL A 161 -26.94 -2.81 -30.94
N LEU A 162 -27.57 -2.49 -29.80
CA LEU A 162 -28.89 -1.86 -29.81
C LEU A 162 -28.73 -0.36 -30.12
N VAL A 163 -28.96 0.01 -31.38
CA VAL A 163 -29.03 1.41 -31.79
C VAL A 163 -30.44 1.92 -31.52
N PHE A 164 -30.61 2.71 -30.46
CA PHE A 164 -31.93 3.12 -29.96
C PHE A 164 -32.36 4.50 -30.45
N ASP A 165 -33.59 4.59 -30.97
CA ASP A 165 -34.24 5.87 -31.29
C ASP A 165 -35.04 6.43 -30.11
N THR A 166 -35.36 5.59 -29.12
CA THR A 166 -36.27 5.91 -28.03
C THR A 166 -35.76 5.32 -26.72
N TYR A 167 -35.90 6.07 -25.62
CA TYR A 167 -35.85 5.50 -24.27
C TYR A 167 -36.98 6.04 -23.39
N TYR A 168 -37.41 5.21 -22.44
CA TYR A 168 -38.42 5.53 -21.42
C TYR A 168 -37.80 5.43 -20.02
N ILE A 169 -38.29 6.22 -19.06
CA ILE A 169 -38.20 5.89 -17.63
C ILE A 169 -39.49 5.14 -17.28
N CYS A 170 -39.37 3.84 -17.01
CA CYS A 170 -40.47 2.90 -16.89
C CYS A 170 -40.44 2.15 -15.54
N PRO A 171 -40.96 2.72 -14.44
CA PRO A 171 -40.88 2.12 -13.11
C PRO A 171 -41.64 0.79 -12.98
N LYS A 172 -42.67 0.57 -13.82
CA LYS A 172 -43.53 -0.62 -13.86
C LYS A 172 -43.31 -1.47 -15.12
N PHE A 173 -42.07 -1.55 -15.62
CA PHE A 173 -41.76 -2.40 -16.77
C PHE A 173 -41.89 -3.88 -16.43
N THR A 174 -42.43 -4.65 -17.37
CA THR A 174 -42.51 -6.12 -17.36
C THR A 174 -42.25 -6.63 -18.79
N ASN A 175 -41.66 -7.82 -18.92
CA ASN A 175 -41.08 -8.30 -20.19
C ASN A 175 -42.10 -8.47 -21.33
N ASP A 176 -43.37 -8.70 -21.00
CA ASP A 176 -44.52 -8.78 -21.90
C ASP A 176 -44.83 -7.45 -22.62
N GLN A 177 -44.39 -6.31 -22.08
CA GLN A 177 -44.51 -5.00 -22.73
C GLN A 177 -43.49 -4.82 -23.87
N GLY A 178 -42.46 -5.67 -23.94
CA GLY A 178 -41.46 -5.67 -25.00
C GLY A 178 -40.71 -4.33 -25.14
N SER A 179 -40.79 -3.73 -26.33
CA SER A 179 -40.02 -2.52 -26.69
C SER A 179 -40.72 -1.19 -26.38
N VAL A 180 -41.86 -1.22 -25.67
CA VAL A 180 -42.67 -0.05 -25.31
C VAL A 180 -42.95 -0.04 -23.82
N CYS A 181 -42.91 1.13 -23.17
CA CYS A 181 -43.40 1.27 -21.79
C CYS A 181 -44.89 1.64 -21.80
N THR A 182 -45.74 0.88 -21.10
CA THR A 182 -47.19 1.17 -21.00
C THR A 182 -47.52 2.36 -20.09
N ALA A 183 -46.67 2.65 -19.10
CA ALA A 183 -46.85 3.74 -18.14
C ALA A 183 -45.51 4.44 -17.82
N PRO A 184 -44.94 5.20 -18.78
CA PRO A 184 -43.68 5.90 -18.59
C PRO A 184 -43.85 7.14 -17.71
N THR A 185 -42.80 7.47 -16.94
CA THR A 185 -42.70 8.75 -16.20
C THR A 185 -41.87 9.80 -16.93
N ASP A 186 -41.08 9.39 -17.93
CA ASP A 186 -40.38 10.24 -18.90
C ASP A 186 -40.18 9.40 -20.20
N GLN A 187 -40.14 10.05 -21.35
CA GLN A 187 -39.85 9.44 -22.65
C GLN A 187 -39.07 10.43 -23.51
N LYS A 188 -38.01 9.95 -24.18
CA LYS A 188 -37.34 10.68 -25.26
C LYS A 188 -37.24 9.82 -26.50
N SER A 189 -37.57 10.41 -27.65
CA SER A 189 -37.53 9.76 -28.97
C SER A 189 -36.85 10.68 -29.99
N GLY A 190 -36.34 10.10 -31.07
CA GLY A 190 -35.69 10.84 -32.16
C GLY A 190 -34.16 10.82 -32.03
N ASN A 191 -33.53 11.99 -32.01
CA ASN A 191 -32.06 12.11 -31.98
C ASN A 191 -31.48 11.95 -30.55
N VAL A 192 -31.80 10.82 -29.92
CA VAL A 192 -31.33 10.49 -28.56
C VAL A 192 -29.84 10.13 -28.57
N THR A 193 -29.11 10.54 -27.53
CA THR A 193 -27.67 10.30 -27.39
C THR A 193 -27.36 9.38 -26.21
N GLY A 194 -26.20 8.73 -26.27
CA GLY A 194 -25.70 7.83 -25.22
C GLY A 194 -24.89 6.67 -25.79
N LEU A 195 -23.98 6.13 -24.96
CA LEU A 195 -23.14 4.98 -25.26
C LEU A 195 -22.87 4.21 -23.95
N TYR A 196 -23.04 2.89 -23.96
CA TYR A 196 -22.84 2.04 -22.79
C TYR A 196 -22.58 0.59 -23.20
N MET A 197 -21.57 -0.07 -22.62
CA MET A 197 -21.15 -1.43 -22.98
C MET A 197 -21.29 -2.39 -21.80
N GLY A 198 -22.31 -3.24 -21.85
CA GLY A 198 -22.51 -4.34 -20.90
C GLY A 198 -21.74 -5.60 -21.30
N VAL A 199 -20.98 -6.16 -20.36
CA VAL A 199 -20.16 -7.38 -20.52
C VAL A 199 -20.50 -8.48 -19.50
N GLY A 200 -21.55 -8.33 -18.69
CA GLY A 200 -21.98 -9.31 -17.69
C GLY A 200 -22.74 -10.53 -18.24
N PHE A 201 -23.36 -11.30 -17.33
CA PHE A 201 -24.17 -12.50 -17.63
C PHE A 201 -25.36 -12.64 -16.66
N GLY A 202 -26.31 -13.56 -16.94
CA GLY A 202 -27.38 -13.96 -16.02
C GLY A 202 -28.45 -12.89 -15.70
N ARG A 203 -28.62 -11.89 -16.58
CA ARG A 203 -29.40 -10.68 -16.28
C ARG A 203 -30.90 -10.77 -16.63
N GLU A 204 -31.34 -11.82 -17.33
CA GLU A 204 -32.72 -11.95 -17.80
C GLU A 204 -33.76 -11.88 -16.68
N GLN A 205 -33.45 -12.46 -15.52
CA GLN A 205 -34.33 -12.48 -14.33
C GLN A 205 -34.57 -11.09 -13.72
N ASP A 206 -33.77 -10.09 -14.11
CA ASP A 206 -33.97 -8.67 -13.78
C ASP A 206 -34.63 -7.88 -14.93
N GLY A 207 -35.26 -8.58 -15.87
CA GLY A 207 -35.97 -7.99 -17.01
C GLY A 207 -35.10 -7.74 -18.25
N MET A 208 -33.89 -8.28 -18.29
CA MET A 208 -32.96 -8.13 -19.42
C MET A 208 -33.04 -9.31 -20.42
N VAL A 209 -34.23 -9.83 -20.73
CA VAL A 209 -34.40 -11.08 -21.52
C VAL A 209 -33.78 -11.03 -22.92
N MET A 210 -33.67 -9.85 -23.52
CA MET A 210 -32.99 -9.67 -24.82
C MET A 210 -31.45 -9.53 -24.69
N CYS A 211 -30.86 -9.66 -23.51
CA CYS A 211 -29.43 -9.37 -23.25
C CYS A 211 -28.59 -10.65 -23.11
N THR A 212 -28.76 -11.55 -24.08
CA THR A 212 -28.16 -12.88 -24.20
C THR A 212 -26.66 -12.85 -24.58
N PRO A 213 -25.91 -13.97 -24.44
CA PRO A 213 -24.45 -14.04 -24.64
C PRO A 213 -23.93 -13.60 -26.01
N ASP A 214 -24.72 -13.70 -27.08
CA ASP A 214 -24.39 -13.21 -28.42
C ASP A 214 -24.15 -11.69 -28.49
N LYS A 215 -24.69 -10.93 -27.51
CA LYS A 215 -24.52 -9.47 -27.40
C LYS A 215 -23.31 -9.07 -26.57
N ASN A 216 -22.67 -10.01 -25.86
CA ASN A 216 -21.49 -9.72 -25.04
C ASN A 216 -20.24 -9.64 -25.95
N PRO A 217 -19.56 -8.49 -26.07
CA PRO A 217 -18.41 -8.36 -26.97
C PRO A 217 -17.24 -9.25 -26.54
N LEU A 218 -17.15 -9.64 -25.26
CA LEU A 218 -16.09 -10.50 -24.75
C LEU A 218 -16.36 -12.00 -25.00
N LEU A 219 -17.55 -12.37 -25.49
CA LEU A 219 -17.87 -13.77 -25.81
C LEU A 219 -17.89 -14.06 -27.32
N ASN A 220 -17.95 -13.02 -28.16
CA ASN A 220 -18.11 -13.14 -29.61
C ASN A 220 -16.92 -12.52 -30.36
N VAL A 221 -15.73 -12.91 -29.87
CA VAL A 221 -14.42 -12.51 -30.35
C VAL A 221 -14.02 -13.37 -31.54
N TYR A 222 -13.45 -12.75 -32.57
CA TYR A 222 -13.00 -13.44 -33.79
C TYR A 222 -11.51 -13.24 -34.09
N GLU A 223 -10.86 -12.25 -33.46
CA GLU A 223 -9.43 -11.97 -33.64
C GLU A 223 -8.81 -11.49 -32.33
N VAL A 224 -7.58 -11.92 -32.02
CA VAL A 224 -6.75 -11.46 -30.89
C VAL A 224 -5.32 -11.30 -31.36
N ASN A 225 -4.70 -10.14 -31.13
CA ASN A 225 -3.33 -9.80 -31.55
C ASN A 225 -3.05 -10.17 -33.02
N GLY A 226 -3.98 -9.84 -33.93
CA GLY A 226 -3.91 -10.16 -35.37
C GLY A 226 -4.16 -11.63 -35.74
N ARG A 227 -4.43 -12.51 -34.76
CA ARG A 227 -4.66 -13.95 -34.98
C ARG A 227 -6.15 -14.27 -34.94
N ASN A 228 -6.66 -14.98 -35.94
CA ASN A 228 -8.07 -15.40 -35.96
C ASN A 228 -8.34 -16.47 -34.89
N VAL A 229 -9.33 -16.21 -34.03
CA VAL A 229 -9.82 -17.11 -32.96
C VAL A 229 -11.30 -17.50 -33.15
N ALA A 230 -11.88 -17.17 -34.30
CA ALA A 230 -13.32 -17.26 -34.56
C ALA A 230 -13.88 -18.68 -34.40
N GLY A 231 -15.05 -18.77 -33.76
CA GLY A 231 -15.81 -20.02 -33.65
C GLY A 231 -15.19 -21.09 -32.74
N ARG A 232 -14.15 -20.75 -31.95
CA ARG A 232 -13.45 -21.71 -31.10
C ARG A 232 -13.50 -21.28 -29.63
N ASN A 233 -14.33 -21.94 -28.84
CA ASN A 233 -13.81 -22.40 -27.56
C ASN A 233 -12.81 -23.51 -27.90
N ASN A 234 -11.53 -23.34 -27.58
CA ASN A 234 -10.51 -24.34 -27.87
C ASN A 234 -9.96 -24.93 -26.56
N PRO A 235 -10.65 -25.91 -25.95
CA PRO A 235 -10.25 -26.49 -24.66
C PRO A 235 -8.92 -27.27 -24.70
N ASN A 236 -8.19 -27.22 -25.82
CA ASN A 236 -6.79 -27.66 -25.95
C ASN A 236 -5.78 -26.48 -25.94
N LYS A 237 -6.24 -25.23 -25.73
CA LYS A 237 -5.44 -23.99 -25.68
C LYS A 237 -5.92 -22.97 -24.63
N TYR A 238 -7.22 -22.69 -24.58
CA TYR A 238 -7.85 -21.74 -23.65
C TYR A 238 -9.35 -22.02 -23.49
N HIS A 239 -9.95 -21.58 -22.39
CA HIS A 239 -11.42 -21.51 -22.27
C HIS A 239 -11.95 -20.12 -22.65
N LEU A 240 -13.09 -20.10 -23.35
CA LEU A 240 -13.81 -18.86 -23.65
C LEU A 240 -14.34 -18.25 -22.35
N GLY A 241 -13.77 -17.10 -21.99
CA GLY A 241 -14.03 -16.42 -20.74
C GLY A 241 -13.13 -15.20 -20.56
N TYR A 242 -13.27 -14.51 -19.44
CA TYR A 242 -12.46 -13.33 -19.12
C TYR A 242 -12.28 -13.14 -17.61
N ILE A 243 -11.26 -12.38 -17.22
CA ILE A 243 -10.96 -11.97 -15.84
C ILE A 243 -11.04 -10.45 -15.74
N VAL A 244 -11.76 -9.92 -14.76
CA VAL A 244 -11.81 -8.47 -14.46
C VAL A 244 -10.92 -8.18 -13.24
N ARG A 245 -10.00 -7.24 -13.40
CA ARG A 245 -9.08 -6.72 -12.38
C ARG A 245 -9.41 -5.27 -12.05
N SER A 246 -8.70 -4.66 -11.09
CA SER A 246 -8.88 -3.22 -10.80
C SER A 246 -8.31 -2.26 -11.85
N ASN A 247 -7.46 -2.74 -12.77
CA ASN A 247 -6.74 -1.92 -13.74
C ASN A 247 -6.79 -2.46 -15.18
N SER A 248 -7.33 -3.66 -15.40
CA SER A 248 -7.38 -4.32 -16.71
C SER A 248 -8.46 -5.40 -16.77
N LEU A 249 -8.72 -5.85 -18.00
CA LEU A 249 -9.52 -7.01 -18.35
C LEU A 249 -8.59 -8.01 -19.07
N ILE A 250 -8.56 -9.28 -18.66
CA ILE A 250 -7.91 -10.34 -19.43
C ILE A 250 -8.97 -11.12 -20.20
N TRP A 251 -8.77 -11.31 -21.50
CA TRP A 251 -9.59 -12.21 -22.31
C TRP A 251 -8.87 -13.55 -22.54
N GLY A 252 -9.63 -14.65 -22.51
CA GLY A 252 -9.13 -16.02 -22.66
C GLY A 252 -8.56 -16.55 -21.34
N LEU A 253 -9.13 -17.65 -20.84
CA LEU A 253 -8.68 -18.29 -19.60
C LEU A 253 -7.65 -19.39 -19.89
N THR A 254 -6.54 -19.39 -19.16
CA THR A 254 -5.50 -20.45 -19.17
C THR A 254 -5.14 -20.84 -17.74
N SER A 255 -4.57 -22.02 -17.52
CA SER A 255 -4.14 -22.45 -16.17
C SER A 255 -3.22 -21.42 -15.50
N THR A 256 -2.35 -20.76 -16.25
CA THR A 256 -1.44 -19.72 -15.73
C THR A 256 -2.18 -18.45 -15.26
N ASN A 257 -3.33 -18.08 -15.83
CA ASN A 257 -4.10 -16.91 -15.37
C ASN A 257 -5.25 -17.23 -14.40
N ILE A 258 -5.68 -18.50 -14.28
CA ILE A 258 -6.73 -18.93 -13.32
C ILE A 258 -6.23 -19.62 -12.04
N ASN A 259 -4.94 -19.90 -11.89
CA ASN A 259 -4.36 -20.73 -10.82
C ASN A 259 -4.82 -20.41 -9.38
N ASN A 260 -5.00 -19.13 -9.04
CA ASN A 260 -5.37 -18.68 -7.69
C ASN A 260 -6.89 -18.61 -7.46
N PHE A 261 -7.71 -18.76 -8.50
CA PHE A 261 -9.16 -18.62 -8.40
C PHE A 261 -9.82 -19.82 -7.73
N ARG A 262 -10.89 -19.55 -6.97
CA ARG A 262 -11.82 -20.54 -6.42
C ARG A 262 -13.14 -20.44 -7.17
N TRP A 263 -13.63 -21.57 -7.65
CA TRP A 263 -14.68 -21.65 -8.65
C TRP A 263 -15.98 -22.20 -8.08
N LEU A 264 -17.11 -21.60 -8.49
CA LEU A 264 -18.45 -22.13 -8.31
C LEU A 264 -19.08 -22.44 -9.67
N SER A 265 -19.80 -23.55 -9.78
CA SER A 265 -20.60 -23.87 -10.96
C SER A 265 -21.87 -23.02 -11.01
N LEU A 266 -22.11 -22.40 -12.16
CA LEU A 266 -23.31 -21.64 -12.45
C LEU A 266 -24.42 -22.58 -12.90
N GLN A 267 -25.66 -22.22 -12.60
CA GLN A 267 -26.82 -22.88 -13.20
C GLN A 267 -27.06 -22.30 -14.60
N LYS A 268 -27.57 -23.10 -15.55
CA LYS A 268 -28.03 -22.56 -16.83
C LYS A 268 -29.30 -21.73 -16.64
N GLN A 269 -29.49 -20.73 -17.49
CA GLN A 269 -30.74 -19.98 -17.52
C GLN A 269 -31.90 -20.88 -17.99
N PRO A 270 -33.11 -20.76 -17.41
CA PRO A 270 -34.28 -21.47 -17.90
C PRO A 270 -34.57 -21.07 -19.36
N ASN A 271 -34.63 -22.06 -20.26
CA ASN A 271 -34.78 -21.90 -21.71
C ASN A 271 -33.55 -21.33 -22.47
N ALA A 272 -32.35 -21.37 -21.86
CA ALA A 272 -31.09 -21.02 -22.53
C ALA A 272 -30.90 -21.75 -23.87
N THR A 273 -30.87 -21.00 -24.98
CA THR A 273 -30.55 -21.52 -26.32
C THR A 273 -29.06 -21.46 -26.64
N ASP A 274 -28.35 -20.46 -26.10
CA ASP A 274 -26.89 -20.40 -26.13
C ASP A 274 -26.31 -21.27 -25.00
N TYR A 275 -25.26 -22.05 -25.31
CA TYR A 275 -24.63 -22.90 -24.30
C TYR A 275 -23.93 -22.09 -23.19
N ARG A 276 -23.61 -20.81 -23.47
CA ARG A 276 -22.95 -19.82 -22.61
C ARG A 276 -23.93 -19.04 -21.71
N ASP A 277 -25.23 -19.32 -21.76
CA ASP A 277 -26.22 -18.54 -21.00
C ASP A 277 -26.41 -19.08 -19.57
N TRP A 278 -25.63 -18.51 -18.67
CA TRP A 278 -25.51 -18.90 -17.28
C TRP A 278 -26.21 -17.87 -16.37
N ALA A 279 -26.92 -18.37 -15.36
CA ALA A 279 -27.57 -17.57 -14.33
C ALA A 279 -26.51 -16.85 -13.45
N MET A 280 -26.94 -15.85 -12.67
CA MET A 280 -26.05 -15.15 -11.74
C MET A 280 -25.34 -16.09 -10.76
N ALA A 281 -24.12 -15.71 -10.37
CA ALA A 281 -23.37 -16.35 -9.29
C ALA A 281 -24.16 -16.37 -7.97
N THR A 282 -23.83 -17.29 -7.07
CA THR A 282 -24.49 -17.43 -5.76
C THR A 282 -23.54 -17.18 -4.59
N LEU A 283 -24.08 -16.62 -3.51
CA LEU A 283 -23.39 -16.43 -2.24
C LEU A 283 -24.28 -16.82 -1.05
N GLN A 284 -23.73 -16.80 0.15
CA GLN A 284 -24.53 -16.78 1.39
C GLN A 284 -24.40 -15.42 2.07
N VAL A 285 -25.50 -14.83 2.53
CA VAL A 285 -25.52 -13.56 3.29
C VAL A 285 -26.21 -13.74 4.64
N SER A 286 -25.68 -13.06 5.67
CA SER A 286 -26.23 -12.94 7.02
C SER A 286 -26.30 -11.46 7.39
N VAL A 287 -27.37 -11.05 8.09
CA VAL A 287 -27.52 -9.69 8.66
C VAL A 287 -27.42 -9.78 10.18
N ASN A 288 -26.64 -8.88 10.79
CA ASN A 288 -26.40 -8.80 12.24
C ASN A 288 -26.00 -10.12 12.89
N ASP A 289 -25.13 -10.90 12.21
CA ASP A 289 -24.69 -12.24 12.63
C ASP A 289 -25.84 -13.28 12.81
N GLY A 290 -27.00 -13.00 12.21
CA GLY A 290 -28.12 -13.94 12.10
C GLY A 290 -27.90 -15.06 11.07
N LYS A 291 -28.96 -15.81 10.77
CA LYS A 291 -28.95 -16.95 9.85
C LYS A 291 -28.39 -16.56 8.48
N PHE A 292 -27.50 -17.39 7.93
CA PHE A 292 -27.07 -17.27 6.54
C PHE A 292 -28.15 -17.79 5.58
N ARG A 293 -28.49 -16.99 4.57
CA ARG A 293 -29.36 -17.37 3.45
C ARG A 293 -28.58 -17.34 2.13
N SER A 294 -28.83 -18.31 1.26
CA SER A 294 -28.31 -18.30 -0.10
C SER A 294 -29.02 -17.24 -0.96
N GLY A 295 -28.30 -16.58 -1.87
CA GLY A 295 -28.87 -15.58 -2.77
C GLY A 295 -27.98 -15.27 -3.97
N SER A 296 -28.51 -14.52 -4.93
CA SER A 296 -27.79 -14.14 -6.15
C SER A 296 -26.81 -12.99 -5.91
N LEU A 297 -25.62 -13.11 -6.50
CA LEU A 297 -24.53 -12.15 -6.46
C LEU A 297 -24.34 -11.50 -7.83
N LEU A 298 -24.24 -10.16 -7.84
CA LEU A 298 -23.79 -9.37 -8.97
C LEU A 298 -22.52 -8.60 -8.56
N ALA A 299 -21.37 -9.06 -9.06
CA ALA A 299 -20.10 -8.34 -8.98
C ALA A 299 -20.09 -7.23 -10.04
N ASP A 300 -20.60 -6.06 -9.66
CA ASP A 300 -20.91 -4.94 -10.55
C ASP A 300 -19.71 -3.97 -10.71
N THR A 301 -19.49 -3.45 -11.92
CA THR A 301 -18.48 -2.41 -12.20
C THR A 301 -19.11 -1.04 -12.48
N GLY A 302 -20.39 -0.99 -12.84
CA GLY A 302 -21.16 0.19 -13.24
C GLY A 302 -21.57 1.12 -12.11
N VAL A 303 -21.80 0.61 -10.89
CA VAL A 303 -22.22 1.40 -9.71
C VAL A 303 -21.22 1.33 -8.56
N THR A 304 -21.00 2.44 -7.84
CA THR A 304 -20.09 2.53 -6.68
C THR A 304 -20.75 2.19 -5.33
N GLN A 305 -22.07 1.96 -5.34
CA GLN A 305 -22.87 1.61 -4.16
C GLN A 305 -23.17 0.11 -4.15
N MET A 306 -23.13 -0.49 -2.96
CA MET A 306 -23.64 -1.83 -2.72
C MET A 306 -25.16 -1.77 -2.52
N TYR A 307 -25.90 -2.72 -3.09
CA TYR A 307 -27.32 -2.91 -2.81
C TYR A 307 -27.59 -4.30 -2.24
N LEU A 308 -28.36 -4.36 -1.14
CA LEU A 308 -28.79 -5.61 -0.49
C LEU A 308 -30.31 -5.67 -0.44
N SER A 309 -30.89 -6.75 -0.96
CA SER A 309 -32.24 -7.19 -0.60
C SER A 309 -32.16 -8.51 0.15
N SER A 310 -32.77 -8.56 1.33
CA SER A 310 -32.97 -9.78 2.13
C SER A 310 -34.13 -9.55 3.11
N PRO A 311 -34.96 -10.58 3.40
CA PRO A 311 -35.99 -10.51 4.44
C PRO A 311 -35.40 -10.24 5.84
N ASP A 312 -34.13 -10.56 6.08
CA ASP A 312 -33.45 -10.37 7.36
C ASP A 312 -32.98 -8.90 7.57
N VAL A 313 -33.22 -7.99 6.61
CA VAL A 313 -32.93 -6.56 6.77
C VAL A 313 -33.99 -5.94 7.70
N PRO A 314 -33.63 -5.42 8.89
CA PRO A 314 -34.60 -4.86 9.82
C PRO A 314 -35.29 -3.59 9.30
N ILE A 315 -36.59 -3.44 9.60
CA ILE A 315 -37.36 -2.22 9.40
C ILE A 315 -37.75 -1.66 10.79
N PRO A 316 -37.47 -0.37 11.10
CA PRO A 316 -36.64 0.56 10.34
C PRO A 316 -35.16 0.15 10.37
N ILE A 317 -34.40 0.55 9.34
CA ILE A 317 -32.96 0.27 9.27
C ILE A 317 -32.26 1.01 10.43
N PRO A 318 -31.53 0.29 11.32
CA PRO A 318 -30.94 0.85 12.52
C PRO A 318 -29.74 1.76 12.22
N PRO A 319 -29.25 2.54 13.22
CA PRO A 319 -28.07 3.39 13.06
C PRO A 319 -26.79 2.65 12.65
N SER A 320 -26.70 1.35 12.96
CA SER A 320 -25.63 0.46 12.49
C SER A 320 -26.16 -0.96 12.29
N TYR A 321 -25.77 -1.62 11.21
CA TYR A 321 -26.01 -3.05 10.99
C TYR A 321 -24.83 -3.69 10.24
N LYS A 322 -24.60 -4.97 10.52
CA LYS A 322 -23.52 -5.76 9.93
C LYS A 322 -24.09 -6.65 8.83
N ILE A 323 -23.47 -6.67 7.66
CA ILE A 323 -23.75 -7.64 6.60
C ILE A 323 -22.53 -8.55 6.51
N ASN A 324 -22.71 -9.86 6.65
CA ASN A 324 -21.67 -10.83 6.36
C ASN A 324 -22.01 -11.49 5.02
N LEU A 325 -21.21 -11.31 3.97
CA LEU A 325 -21.27 -12.20 2.81
C LEU A 325 -20.17 -13.26 2.89
N LYS A 326 -20.53 -14.50 2.58
CA LYS A 326 -19.59 -15.55 2.19
C LYS A 326 -19.49 -15.51 0.68
N VAL A 327 -18.50 -14.77 0.18
CA VAL A 327 -18.03 -14.91 -1.22
C VAL A 327 -17.12 -16.15 -1.25
N PRO A 328 -17.19 -17.02 -2.27
CA PRO A 328 -16.33 -18.19 -2.34
C PRO A 328 -14.85 -17.81 -2.51
N ASP A 329 -14.03 -18.05 -1.49
CA ASP A 329 -12.61 -17.66 -1.47
C ASP A 329 -11.73 -18.61 -0.60
N VAL A 330 -10.43 -18.56 -0.87
CA VAL A 330 -9.32 -19.51 -0.67
C VAL A 330 -9.42 -20.69 0.33
N GLN A 331 -9.95 -20.57 1.56
CA GLN A 331 -9.47 -21.40 2.69
C GLN A 331 -10.49 -22.12 3.60
N GLY A 332 -11.79 -22.10 3.31
CA GLY A 332 -12.81 -22.86 4.08
C GLY A 332 -13.14 -22.30 5.48
N SER A 333 -12.17 -21.68 6.16
CA SER A 333 -12.46 -20.56 7.05
C SER A 333 -13.06 -19.42 6.23
N LEU A 334 -14.07 -18.75 6.79
CA LEU A 334 -14.84 -17.75 6.07
C LEU A 334 -14.00 -16.48 5.83
N ALA A 335 -13.55 -16.27 4.60
CA ALA A 335 -13.11 -14.96 4.11
C ALA A 335 -14.33 -14.02 4.01
N GLY A 336 -14.81 -13.56 5.16
CA GLY A 336 -16.04 -12.78 5.26
C GLY A 336 -15.89 -11.43 4.56
N TYR A 337 -16.67 -11.22 3.50
CA TYR A 337 -16.96 -9.88 2.99
C TYR A 337 -17.91 -9.22 3.99
N VAL A 338 -17.34 -8.73 5.09
CA VAL A 338 -18.07 -8.08 6.18
C VAL A 338 -18.21 -6.60 5.86
N VAL A 339 -19.45 -6.12 5.85
CA VAL A 339 -19.79 -4.72 5.60
C VAL A 339 -20.51 -4.18 6.82
N THR A 340 -19.84 -3.29 7.54
CA THR A 340 -20.38 -2.62 8.73
C THR A 340 -21.05 -1.32 8.30
N ALA A 341 -22.34 -1.40 7.98
CA ALA A 341 -23.13 -0.27 7.51
C ALA A 341 -23.55 0.65 8.67
N LYS A 342 -23.11 1.91 8.63
CA LYS A 342 -23.52 3.00 9.54
C LYS A 342 -24.51 3.90 8.80
N ARG A 343 -25.59 4.33 9.45
CA ARG A 343 -26.64 5.13 8.80
C ARG A 343 -26.28 6.62 8.78
N VAL A 344 -26.44 7.26 7.62
CA VAL A 344 -26.27 8.71 7.41
C VAL A 344 -27.52 9.27 6.73
N GLY A 345 -28.38 9.89 7.53
CA GLY A 345 -29.69 10.38 7.09
C GLY A 345 -30.64 9.24 6.70
N ASN A 346 -31.15 9.28 5.47
CA ASN A 346 -32.00 8.22 4.91
C ASN A 346 -31.20 7.14 4.15
N ASN A 347 -29.89 7.33 3.98
CA ASN A 347 -28.98 6.37 3.33
C ASN A 347 -28.03 5.74 4.38
N ALA A 348 -27.14 4.82 3.96
CA ALA A 348 -26.08 4.31 4.83
C ALA A 348 -24.68 4.38 4.17
N THR A 349 -23.70 4.79 4.97
CA THR A 349 -22.25 4.72 4.71
C THR A 349 -21.67 3.54 5.47
N ALA A 350 -21.14 2.56 4.79
CA ALA A 350 -20.49 1.42 5.42
C ALA A 350 -18.97 1.52 5.41
N GLU A 351 -18.36 0.96 6.46
CA GLU A 351 -17.00 0.49 6.43
C GLU A 351 -17.04 -0.99 6.03
N SER A 352 -16.59 -1.32 4.83
CA SER A 352 -16.31 -2.70 4.45
C SER A 352 -15.02 -3.12 5.15
N SER A 353 -15.10 -4.09 6.07
CA SER A 353 -13.96 -4.55 6.87
C SER A 353 -13.26 -5.75 6.22
N ILE A 354 -13.00 -5.62 4.91
CA ILE A 354 -11.93 -6.36 4.23
C ILE A 354 -10.71 -5.46 4.25
N GLU A 355 -9.56 -6.06 4.56
CA GLU A 355 -8.25 -5.42 4.60
C GLU A 355 -8.03 -4.56 3.34
N GLY A 356 -7.88 -3.24 3.52
CA GLY A 356 -7.61 -2.30 2.43
C GLY A 356 -8.81 -1.85 1.57
N THR A 357 -10.07 -2.10 1.97
CA THR A 357 -11.24 -1.62 1.19
C THR A 357 -11.79 -0.28 1.69
N ALA A 358 -11.96 0.69 0.79
CA ALA A 358 -12.49 2.01 1.10
C ALA A 358 -14.01 2.01 1.41
N PRO A 359 -14.51 2.86 2.32
CA PRO A 359 -15.87 2.78 2.86
C PRO A 359 -16.98 2.92 1.79
N ALA A 360 -17.70 1.82 1.55
CA ALA A 360 -18.77 1.69 0.56
C ALA A 360 -20.10 2.31 1.04
N TYR A 361 -20.83 2.99 0.16
CA TYR A 361 -22.24 3.33 0.43
C TYR A 361 -23.10 2.07 0.25
N VAL A 362 -24.08 1.86 1.14
CA VAL A 362 -24.97 0.68 1.13
C VAL A 362 -26.42 1.13 1.08
N GLY A 363 -27.13 0.75 0.01
CA GLY A 363 -28.59 0.77 -0.07
C GLY A 363 -29.16 -0.59 0.30
N ALA A 364 -29.59 -0.78 1.55
CA ALA A 364 -30.32 -1.98 1.94
C ALA A 364 -31.83 -1.75 1.87
N THR A 365 -32.57 -2.74 1.38
CA THR A 365 -34.04 -2.75 1.39
C THR A 365 -34.55 -4.10 1.88
N ASN A 366 -35.51 -4.09 2.82
CA ASN A 366 -36.34 -5.26 3.05
C ASN A 366 -37.48 -5.29 2.00
N THR A 367 -37.08 -5.31 0.74
CA THR A 367 -38.00 -5.65 -0.35
C THR A 367 -38.04 -7.17 -0.43
N ALA A 368 -39.12 -7.75 0.08
CA ALA A 368 -39.68 -8.96 -0.49
C ALA A 368 -40.04 -8.64 -1.96
N GLY A 369 -39.04 -8.77 -2.85
CA GLY A 369 -39.19 -8.50 -4.26
C GLY A 369 -40.09 -9.59 -4.85
N ILE A 370 -41.38 -9.28 -5.00
CA ILE A 370 -42.40 -10.21 -5.49
C ILE A 370 -42.11 -10.58 -6.94
N VAL A 371 -41.25 -11.58 -7.11
CA VAL A 371 -41.12 -12.34 -8.36
C VAL A 371 -42.13 -13.46 -8.27
N SER A 372 -43.27 -13.28 -8.91
CA SER A 372 -44.27 -14.34 -9.10
C SER A 372 -43.69 -15.40 -10.05
N GLY A 373 -43.03 -16.41 -9.48
CA GLY A 373 -42.61 -17.58 -10.24
C GLY A 373 -43.82 -18.34 -10.82
N PRO A 374 -43.63 -19.14 -11.89
CA PRO A 374 -44.69 -19.99 -12.42
C PRO A 374 -45.15 -20.98 -11.33
N GLY A 375 -46.33 -20.72 -10.75
CA GLY A 375 -46.82 -21.40 -9.53
C GLY A 375 -47.31 -20.44 -8.44
N GLY A 376 -47.09 -19.12 -8.54
CA GLY A 376 -47.72 -18.11 -7.68
C GLY A 376 -47.19 -18.00 -6.25
N GLY A 377 -46.14 -18.72 -5.89
CA GLY A 377 -45.48 -18.61 -4.58
C GLY A 377 -44.68 -17.30 -4.42
N VAL A 378 -44.74 -16.72 -3.22
CA VAL A 378 -43.92 -15.54 -2.86
C VAL A 378 -42.53 -16.01 -2.43
N TYR A 379 -41.51 -15.72 -3.24
CA TYR A 379 -40.12 -15.96 -2.88
C TYR A 379 -39.51 -14.74 -2.17
N GLU A 380 -38.94 -14.96 -0.98
CA GLU A 380 -38.11 -13.97 -0.29
C GLU A 380 -36.77 -13.80 -1.03
N ARG A 381 -36.73 -13.00 -2.10
CA ARG A 381 -35.53 -12.86 -2.93
C ARG A 381 -34.36 -12.23 -2.15
N VAL A 382 -33.34 -13.05 -1.92
CA VAL A 382 -32.03 -12.61 -1.44
C VAL A 382 -31.15 -12.23 -2.64
N PHE A 383 -30.72 -10.97 -2.70
CA PHE A 383 -29.91 -10.43 -3.80
C PHE A 383 -28.87 -9.43 -3.28
N VAL A 384 -27.66 -9.51 -3.83
CA VAL A 384 -26.57 -8.59 -3.54
C VAL A 384 -25.95 -8.08 -4.83
N ASN A 385 -26.03 -6.77 -5.04
CA ASN A 385 -25.10 -6.06 -5.91
C ASN A 385 -23.98 -5.53 -5.02
N THR A 386 -22.72 -5.93 -5.23
CA THR A 386 -21.60 -5.51 -4.37
C THR A 386 -21.09 -4.11 -4.68
N GLY A 387 -21.41 -3.57 -5.86
CA GLY A 387 -20.81 -2.38 -6.42
C GLY A 387 -19.31 -2.53 -6.73
N SER A 388 -18.74 -1.49 -7.35
CA SER A 388 -17.36 -1.44 -7.83
C SER A 388 -16.32 -1.65 -6.72
N ARG A 389 -16.66 -1.38 -5.46
CA ARG A 389 -15.73 -1.51 -4.33
C ARG A 389 -15.39 -2.96 -3.96
N PHE A 390 -16.15 -3.94 -4.46
CA PHE A 390 -15.75 -5.35 -4.46
C PHE A 390 -14.34 -5.56 -5.04
N TRP A 391 -14.08 -4.91 -6.18
CA TRP A 391 -12.83 -4.99 -6.93
C TRP A 391 -11.67 -4.21 -6.28
N ASN A 392 -11.82 -3.70 -5.04
CA ASN A 392 -10.66 -3.33 -4.21
C ASN A 392 -9.95 -4.59 -3.69
N GLY A 393 -10.69 -5.54 -3.09
CA GLY A 393 -10.13 -6.71 -2.41
C GLY A 393 -10.08 -7.99 -3.25
N PHE A 394 -10.81 -8.07 -4.36
CA PHE A 394 -10.95 -9.27 -5.17
C PHE A 394 -10.67 -9.03 -6.66
N GLU A 395 -10.33 -10.12 -7.36
CA GLU A 395 -10.48 -10.28 -8.80
C GLU A 395 -11.56 -11.36 -9.05
N ALA A 396 -12.27 -11.29 -10.18
CA ALA A 396 -13.25 -12.29 -10.55
C ALA A 396 -13.18 -12.66 -12.03
N ALA A 397 -13.46 -13.92 -12.32
CA ALA A 397 -13.35 -14.54 -13.63
C ALA A 397 -14.66 -15.23 -14.01
N PHE A 398 -14.98 -15.23 -15.30
CA PHE A 398 -16.15 -15.92 -15.86
C PHE A 398 -15.71 -16.90 -16.95
N ASP A 399 -15.82 -18.18 -16.66
CA ASP A 399 -15.66 -19.30 -17.60
C ASP A 399 -17.01 -19.54 -18.28
N ALA A 400 -17.25 -18.81 -19.38
CA ALA A 400 -18.48 -18.93 -20.15
C ALA A 400 -18.59 -20.28 -20.88
N ALA A 401 -17.44 -20.95 -21.12
CA ALA A 401 -17.38 -22.26 -21.76
C ALA A 401 -17.80 -23.40 -20.83
N GLY A 402 -17.19 -23.50 -19.64
CA GLY A 402 -17.51 -24.54 -18.66
C GLY A 402 -18.70 -24.21 -17.75
N GLY A 403 -19.06 -22.93 -17.62
CA GLY A 403 -20.15 -22.49 -16.76
C GLY A 403 -19.74 -22.24 -15.32
N HIS A 404 -18.61 -21.58 -15.11
CA HIS A 404 -18.08 -21.30 -13.78
C HIS A 404 -17.86 -19.81 -13.56
N TRP A 405 -18.07 -19.37 -12.32
CA TRP A 405 -17.63 -18.06 -11.85
C TRP A 405 -16.58 -18.23 -10.77
N GLY A 406 -15.45 -17.56 -10.95
CA GLY A 406 -14.27 -17.68 -10.12
C GLY A 406 -14.01 -16.39 -9.36
N VAL A 407 -13.56 -16.51 -8.11
CA VAL A 407 -13.03 -15.38 -7.34
C VAL A 407 -11.65 -15.73 -6.82
N SER A 408 -10.76 -14.73 -6.82
CA SER A 408 -9.53 -14.75 -6.02
C SER A 408 -9.55 -13.52 -5.13
N LYS A 409 -9.25 -13.65 -3.83
CA LYS A 409 -8.69 -12.51 -3.10
C LYS A 409 -7.49 -11.98 -3.88
N LYS A 410 -7.29 -10.67 -3.90
CA LYS A 410 -6.02 -10.11 -4.39
C LYS A 410 -4.91 -10.54 -3.45
N THR A 411 -4.13 -11.53 -3.88
CA THR A 411 -2.75 -11.66 -3.43
C THR A 411 -1.97 -10.45 -3.94
N SER A 412 -0.88 -10.11 -3.26
CA SER A 412 0.09 -9.13 -3.75
C SER A 412 0.89 -9.75 -4.92
N SER A 413 0.28 -9.71 -6.10
CA SER A 413 0.70 -10.36 -7.37
C SER A 413 0.65 -11.92 -7.29
N PRO A 414 0.79 -12.69 -8.40
CA PRO A 414 1.81 -12.57 -9.46
C PRO A 414 1.27 -12.10 -10.83
N ARG A 415 2.11 -11.43 -11.63
CA ARG A 415 1.82 -11.15 -13.04
C ARG A 415 2.43 -12.23 -13.95
N MET A 416 1.65 -12.70 -14.91
CA MET A 416 2.03 -13.66 -15.96
C MET A 416 3.23 -13.14 -16.76
N ARG A 417 4.21 -14.00 -17.08
CA ARG A 417 5.34 -13.64 -17.96
C ARG A 417 4.86 -13.51 -19.40
N LEU A 418 4.82 -12.29 -19.93
CA LEU A 418 4.87 -12.08 -21.38
C LEU A 418 6.33 -12.27 -21.84
N ILE A 419 6.57 -13.31 -22.63
CA ILE A 419 7.84 -13.53 -23.32
C ILE A 419 7.75 -12.83 -24.69
N PRO A 420 8.59 -11.84 -25.01
CA PRO A 420 8.70 -11.33 -26.35
C PRO A 420 9.28 -12.42 -27.26
N MET A 421 8.48 -12.91 -28.21
CA MET A 421 9.04 -13.45 -29.45
C MET A 421 9.34 -12.26 -30.35
N ASP A 422 10.62 -12.04 -30.71
CA ASP A 422 10.91 -11.73 -32.09
C ASP A 422 12.34 -12.12 -32.51
N ILE A 423 12.39 -12.90 -33.58
CA ILE A 423 13.37 -12.96 -34.67
C ILE A 423 14.81 -12.52 -34.33
N MET A 424 15.70 -13.52 -34.20
CA MET A 424 16.96 -13.49 -34.94
C MET A 424 17.05 -14.72 -35.85
N SER A 425 17.50 -14.49 -37.08
CA SER A 425 17.71 -15.52 -38.09
C SER A 425 19.22 -15.71 -38.37
N SER A 426 19.54 -16.74 -39.15
CA SER A 426 20.87 -17.09 -39.68
C SER A 426 21.92 -17.69 -38.73
N GLN A 427 22.10 -19.01 -38.94
CA GLN A 427 23.37 -19.69 -39.23
C GLN A 427 24.36 -20.13 -38.12
N LEU A 428 24.72 -21.42 -38.23
CA LEU A 428 25.95 -22.11 -37.75
C LEU A 428 26.11 -22.30 -36.23
N SER A 429 26.62 -23.43 -35.71
CA SER A 429 26.82 -24.77 -36.28
C SER A 429 27.10 -25.81 -35.18
N SER A 430 26.65 -27.05 -35.38
CA SER A 430 27.15 -28.35 -34.85
C SER A 430 28.06 -28.42 -33.60
N GLU A 431 27.70 -29.39 -32.72
CA GLU A 431 28.53 -30.06 -31.69
C GLU A 431 28.90 -29.30 -30.40
N PHE A 432 28.57 -29.90 -29.25
CA PHE A 432 29.57 -30.54 -28.37
C PHE A 432 28.92 -31.50 -27.36
N LEU A 433 29.68 -32.50 -26.88
CA LEU A 433 29.19 -33.53 -25.95
C LEU A 433 29.49 -33.21 -24.46
N ILE A 434 28.58 -33.72 -23.62
CA ILE A 434 28.75 -34.26 -22.26
C ILE A 434 30.15 -34.09 -21.63
N TRP A 435 30.22 -33.39 -20.49
CA TRP A 435 31.05 -33.78 -19.35
C TRP A 435 30.24 -33.62 -18.06
N ILE A 436 29.91 -34.74 -17.40
CA ILE A 436 29.47 -34.76 -16.00
C ILE A 436 30.69 -35.15 -15.18
N HIS A 437 31.12 -34.29 -14.26
CA HIS A 437 32.19 -34.61 -13.32
C HIS A 437 31.57 -35.20 -12.04
N THR A 438 31.58 -36.52 -11.93
CA THR A 438 31.25 -37.25 -10.69
C THR A 438 32.53 -37.53 -9.90
N ASP A 439 32.81 -36.72 -8.88
CA ASP A 439 33.76 -37.14 -7.84
C ASP A 439 33.06 -38.09 -6.86
N ALA A 440 33.51 -39.34 -6.85
CA ALA A 440 32.95 -40.39 -6.01
C ALA A 440 34.04 -40.95 -5.08
N ASN A 441 33.84 -40.79 -3.76
CA ASN A 441 34.61 -41.54 -2.76
C ASN A 441 33.69 -42.30 -1.80
N ILE A 442 33.54 -43.57 -2.17
CA ILE A 442 33.09 -44.75 -1.41
C ILE A 442 33.63 -44.75 0.03
N ALA A 443 32.96 -45.27 1.07
CA ALA A 443 31.54 -45.56 1.34
C ALA A 443 31.42 -46.06 2.80
N LYS A 444 30.25 -45.90 3.44
CA LYS A 444 29.74 -46.85 4.46
C LYS A 444 28.23 -46.65 4.70
N VAL A 445 27.55 -47.75 4.99
CA VAL A 445 26.09 -47.87 5.22
C VAL A 445 25.89 -48.73 6.49
N ILE A 446 24.64 -48.89 6.98
CA ILE A 446 24.17 -49.75 8.11
C ILE A 446 24.10 -48.97 9.46
N PRO A 447 22.96 -48.96 10.20
CA PRO A 447 21.69 -48.32 9.81
C PRO A 447 21.00 -47.53 10.96
N TYR A 448 19.71 -47.22 10.74
CA TYR A 448 18.62 -46.87 11.67
C TYR A 448 18.70 -47.42 13.12
N ASP A 449 18.35 -46.59 14.12
CA ASP A 449 17.57 -47.00 15.30
C ASP A 449 16.77 -45.82 15.89
N ILE A 450 15.66 -46.11 16.57
CA ILE A 450 14.75 -45.14 17.22
C ILE A 450 14.47 -45.59 18.66
N ASN A 451 14.39 -44.61 19.57
CA ASN A 451 14.18 -44.69 21.02
C ASN A 451 15.44 -44.88 21.87
N ARG A 452 15.67 -43.93 22.78
CA ARG A 452 15.64 -44.25 24.21
C ARG A 452 15.30 -43.03 25.07
N ASN A 453 14.32 -43.22 25.96
CA ASN A 453 14.10 -42.32 27.09
C ASN A 453 15.32 -42.36 28.03
N PHE A 454 15.66 -41.22 28.62
CA PHE A 454 16.28 -41.20 29.94
C PHE A 454 15.59 -40.17 30.83
N LEU A 455 15.35 -40.59 32.08
CA LEU A 455 14.57 -39.90 33.10
C LEU A 455 15.19 -40.29 34.45
N LEU A 456 14.84 -39.59 35.55
CA LEU A 456 15.34 -39.81 36.93
C LEU A 456 16.79 -39.28 37.14
N LYS A 457 17.21 -38.77 38.32
CA LYS A 457 16.59 -38.41 39.62
C LYS A 457 17.54 -37.36 40.29
N ARG A 458 17.09 -36.21 40.83
CA ARG A 458 16.32 -35.94 42.09
C ARG A 458 17.20 -35.86 43.34
N ASN A 459 17.17 -34.72 44.07
CA ASN A 459 17.05 -34.56 45.54
C ASN A 459 17.17 -33.07 45.97
N LEU A 460 16.20 -32.48 46.71
CA LEU A 460 16.12 -32.23 48.19
C LEU A 460 16.99 -31.03 48.66
N LEU A 461 16.55 -30.01 49.45
CA LEU A 461 15.29 -29.57 50.11
C LEU A 461 15.24 -27.99 50.00
N SER A 462 14.61 -27.07 50.77
CA SER A 462 13.68 -26.94 51.93
C SER A 462 13.27 -25.43 52.03
N SER A 463 12.19 -24.93 52.69
CA SER A 463 10.91 -25.51 53.15
C SER A 463 9.91 -24.41 53.57
N VAL A 464 8.73 -24.37 52.95
CA VAL A 464 7.36 -24.31 53.56
C VAL A 464 7.03 -23.30 54.68
N ALA A 465 6.08 -22.37 54.42
CA ALA A 465 4.96 -21.90 55.30
C ALA A 465 4.26 -20.62 54.73
N LEU A 466 2.95 -20.33 54.89
CA LEU A 466 1.75 -21.17 55.05
C LEU A 466 0.46 -20.39 54.63
N PHE A 467 -0.70 -21.07 54.56
CA PHE A 467 -2.02 -20.64 54.03
C PHE A 467 -2.74 -19.43 54.68
N SER A 468 -3.64 -18.77 53.91
CA SER A 468 -5.12 -18.79 54.20
C SER A 468 -6.01 -18.22 53.05
N VAL A 469 -7.32 -18.53 53.05
CA VAL A 469 -8.32 -18.17 52.02
C VAL A 469 -9.74 -17.98 52.60
N ARG A 470 -10.49 -16.94 52.16
CA ARG A 470 -11.98 -16.77 52.15
C ARG A 470 -12.34 -15.51 51.34
N ARG A 471 -13.15 -15.53 50.25
CA ARG A 471 -14.61 -15.78 50.08
C ARG A 471 -15.58 -14.61 50.46
N GLY A 472 -15.80 -13.66 49.53
CA GLY A 472 -17.06 -13.55 48.75
C GLY A 472 -18.23 -12.57 49.11
N ARG A 473 -18.48 -11.60 48.19
CA ARG A 473 -19.80 -11.05 47.72
C ARG A 473 -20.71 -10.24 48.70
N PRO A 474 -21.78 -9.52 48.24
CA PRO A 474 -21.92 -8.58 47.09
C PRO A 474 -22.83 -7.32 47.40
N LEU A 475 -23.29 -6.59 46.36
CA LEU A 475 -24.37 -5.53 46.32
C LEU A 475 -23.94 -4.11 46.78
N LEU A 476 -24.58 -2.98 46.37
CA LEU A 476 -25.87 -2.73 45.68
C LEU A 476 -25.80 -1.47 44.74
N ARG A 477 -26.76 -1.27 43.84
CA ARG A 477 -26.91 -0.09 42.91
C ARG A 477 -27.61 1.12 43.56
N ARG A 478 -27.28 2.34 43.11
CA ARG A 478 -28.29 3.40 42.78
C ARG A 478 -27.75 4.42 41.75
N ILE A 479 -28.66 5.13 41.06
CA ILE A 479 -28.41 6.17 40.05
C ILE A 479 -29.16 7.45 40.47
N MET A 480 -28.55 8.63 40.34
CA MET A 480 -29.19 9.94 40.13
C MET A 480 -28.24 10.86 39.31
N THR A 481 -28.70 12.05 38.90
CA THR A 481 -28.20 12.80 37.73
C THR A 481 -27.90 14.29 37.99
N THR A 482 -27.35 14.97 36.97
CA THR A 482 -27.10 16.44 36.86
C THR A 482 -25.78 16.95 37.52
N PRO A 483 -25.32 18.19 37.27
CA PRO A 483 -24.26 18.43 36.28
C PRO A 483 -22.95 19.02 36.87
N PRO A 484 -21.83 19.01 36.12
CA PRO A 484 -20.56 19.55 36.61
C PRO A 484 -20.57 21.08 36.73
N VAL A 485 -20.26 21.59 37.92
CA VAL A 485 -20.00 23.01 38.20
C VAL A 485 -18.53 23.33 37.95
N HIS A 486 -18.22 24.49 37.37
CA HIS A 486 -16.84 24.98 37.24
C HIS A 486 -16.20 25.25 38.60
N LEU A 487 -15.01 24.70 38.82
CA LEU A 487 -14.07 25.14 39.87
C LEU A 487 -12.67 25.37 39.27
N PRO A 488 -11.89 26.33 39.78
CA PRO A 488 -10.60 26.73 39.21
C PRO A 488 -9.43 25.82 39.63
N LEU A 489 -8.25 26.10 39.03
CA LEU A 489 -6.97 25.42 39.25
C LEU A 489 -6.65 25.12 40.73
N SER A 490 -6.21 23.90 41.01
CA SER A 490 -5.94 23.42 42.37
C SER A 490 -4.66 24.00 42.99
N GLU A 491 -4.65 24.12 44.32
CA GLU A 491 -3.54 24.69 45.09
C GLU A 491 -2.23 23.89 44.97
N ALA A 492 -2.30 22.60 44.61
CA ALA A 492 -1.14 21.75 44.39
C ALA A 492 -0.11 22.35 43.41
N ALA A 493 -0.58 23.00 42.34
CA ALA A 493 0.29 23.67 41.38
C ALA A 493 1.02 24.89 41.97
N ARG A 494 0.36 25.63 42.89
CA ARG A 494 0.95 26.79 43.58
C ARG A 494 1.88 26.39 44.71
N GLY A 495 1.65 25.24 45.34
CA GLY A 495 2.53 24.64 46.35
C GLY A 495 3.91 24.29 45.78
N ALA A 496 3.96 23.63 44.62
CA ALA A 496 5.21 23.25 43.97
C ALA A 496 6.16 24.43 43.70
N ALA A 497 5.61 25.59 43.29
CA ALA A 497 6.39 26.81 43.06
C ALA A 497 6.99 27.40 44.35
N ARG A 498 6.23 27.41 45.46
CA ARG A 498 6.69 27.96 46.76
C ARG A 498 7.74 27.09 47.46
N ILE A 499 7.71 25.77 47.27
CA ILE A 499 8.69 24.85 47.87
C ILE A 499 10.09 25.04 47.26
N ARG A 500 10.19 25.38 45.96
CA ARG A 500 11.49 25.64 45.30
C ARG A 500 12.23 26.84 45.88
N THR A 501 11.53 27.92 46.26
CA THR A 501 12.19 29.10 46.82
C THR A 501 12.64 28.90 48.27
N SER A 502 11.95 28.08 49.08
CA SER A 502 12.36 27.84 50.47
C SER A 502 13.50 26.81 50.63
N PHE A 503 13.70 25.92 49.66
CA PHE A 503 14.80 24.93 49.71
C PHE A 503 16.17 25.51 49.32
N ALA A 504 16.23 26.62 48.59
CA ALA A 504 17.48 27.22 48.15
C ALA A 504 18.37 27.69 49.32
N ASP A 505 17.76 28.27 50.37
CA ASP A 505 18.48 28.93 51.47
C ASP A 505 19.03 27.98 52.55
N SER A 506 18.87 26.66 52.40
CA SER A 506 19.23 25.66 53.44
C SER A 506 20.15 24.52 52.97
N VAL A 507 20.53 24.50 51.69
CA VAL A 507 21.36 23.43 51.10
C VAL A 507 22.84 23.85 51.04
N ARG A 508 23.75 22.98 51.52
CA ARG A 508 25.20 23.24 51.48
C ARG A 508 25.67 23.44 50.02
N PRO A 509 26.64 24.34 49.73
CA PRO A 509 27.03 24.69 48.37
C PRO A 509 27.42 23.51 47.46
N GLU A 510 28.00 22.45 48.04
CA GLU A 510 28.39 21.24 47.32
C GLU A 510 27.18 20.39 46.90
N ALA A 511 26.14 20.31 47.73
CA ALA A 511 24.90 19.62 47.40
C ALA A 511 24.06 20.41 46.38
N ALA A 512 24.08 21.75 46.45
CA ALA A 512 23.50 22.59 45.41
C ALA A 512 24.21 22.39 44.06
N LYS A 513 25.55 22.27 44.05
CA LYS A 513 26.33 21.89 42.86
C LYS A 513 26.01 20.47 42.35
N ALA A 514 25.75 19.51 43.24
CA ALA A 514 25.38 18.15 42.84
C ALA A 514 24.02 18.13 42.13
N ILE A 515 23.01 18.81 42.68
CA ILE A 515 21.68 18.93 42.08
C ILE A 515 21.74 19.68 40.73
N ALA A 516 22.61 20.68 40.60
CA ALA A 516 22.82 21.42 39.35
C ALA A 516 23.48 20.61 38.22
N ASN A 517 24.02 19.41 38.50
CA ASN A 517 24.63 18.51 37.50
C ASN A 517 23.68 17.39 37.03
N GLU A 518 22.61 17.10 37.76
CA GLU A 518 21.67 16.02 37.42
C GLU A 518 20.82 16.42 36.21
N TRP A 519 20.80 15.58 35.17
CA TRP A 519 20.07 15.90 33.94
C TRP A 519 18.57 15.66 34.11
N ALA A 520 17.78 16.61 33.63
CA ALA A 520 16.33 16.50 33.50
C ALA A 520 15.90 16.94 32.09
N PRO A 521 14.71 16.54 31.60
CA PRO A 521 14.22 16.92 30.27
C PRO A 521 14.13 18.42 29.99
N SER A 522 14.06 19.26 31.03
CA SER A 522 14.06 20.73 30.95
C SER A 522 15.40 21.41 31.26
N SER A 523 16.47 20.64 31.46
CA SER A 523 17.83 21.17 31.76
C SER A 523 18.33 22.17 30.70
N TRP A 524 17.99 21.95 29.44
CA TRP A 524 18.32 22.81 28.30
C TRP A 524 17.82 24.25 28.44
N GLN A 525 16.73 24.48 29.20
CA GLN A 525 16.14 25.81 29.43
C GLN A 525 17.10 26.75 30.21
N SER A 526 18.15 26.19 30.83
CA SER A 526 19.22 26.96 31.49
C SER A 526 20.36 27.40 30.55
N LYS A 527 20.29 27.06 29.26
CA LYS A 527 21.39 27.23 28.29
C LYS A 527 21.02 28.21 27.18
N PRO A 528 22.01 28.84 26.51
CA PRO A 528 21.77 29.61 25.30
C PRO A 528 21.14 28.74 24.20
N ILE A 529 19.98 29.13 23.69
CA ILE A 529 19.34 28.49 22.54
C ILE A 529 19.67 29.23 21.23
N LYS A 530 19.65 28.51 20.11
CA LYS A 530 19.64 29.06 18.76
C LYS A 530 18.41 28.53 18.04
N GLN A 531 17.89 29.30 17.07
CA GLN A 531 16.65 28.96 16.35
C GLN A 531 15.41 28.91 17.26
N GLU A 532 15.36 29.73 18.31
CA GLU A 532 14.18 29.96 19.16
C GLU A 532 12.93 30.34 18.34
N VAL A 533 11.73 29.96 18.80
CA VAL A 533 10.44 30.35 18.20
C VAL A 533 9.66 31.18 19.22
N ILE A 534 9.33 32.42 18.86
CA ILE A 534 8.46 33.28 19.67
C ILE A 534 7.02 33.10 19.20
N TYR A 535 6.18 32.50 20.04
CA TYR A 535 4.74 32.36 19.78
C TYR A 535 3.97 33.58 20.35
N PRO A 536 3.10 34.25 19.58
CA PRO A 536 2.39 35.44 20.07
C PRO A 536 1.36 35.16 21.19
N ASP A 537 0.75 33.96 21.19
CA ASP A 537 -0.13 33.50 22.26
C ASP A 537 0.58 32.44 23.12
N GLN A 538 1.25 32.91 24.17
CA GLN A 538 1.95 32.09 25.15
C GLN A 538 0.99 31.14 25.91
N ALA A 539 -0.28 31.53 26.13
CA ALA A 539 -1.24 30.69 26.83
C ALA A 539 -1.73 29.53 25.94
N ALA A 540 -1.90 29.77 24.64
CA ALA A 540 -2.13 28.70 23.66
C ALA A 540 -0.89 27.80 23.49
N PHE A 541 0.32 28.34 23.61
CA PHE A 541 1.56 27.57 23.61
C PHE A 541 1.69 26.62 24.80
N GLU A 542 1.53 27.11 26.03
CA GLU A 542 1.53 26.28 27.24
C GLU A 542 0.42 25.21 27.21
N LYS A 543 -0.76 25.56 26.68
CA LYS A 543 -1.87 24.62 26.45
C LYS A 543 -1.54 23.56 25.38
N ALA A 544 -0.80 23.91 24.33
CA ALA A 544 -0.34 22.97 23.32
C ALA A 544 0.70 21.99 23.88
N LEU A 545 1.70 22.48 24.61
CA LEU A 545 2.72 21.65 25.26
C LEU A 545 2.08 20.68 26.28
N SER A 546 1.22 21.18 27.18
CA SER A 546 0.49 20.33 28.13
C SER A 546 -0.38 19.27 27.42
N LYS A 547 -0.89 19.57 26.22
CA LYS A 547 -1.59 18.59 25.40
C LYS A 547 -0.64 17.52 24.84
N LEU A 548 0.56 17.87 24.39
CA LEU A 548 1.59 16.93 23.91
C LEU A 548 2.10 16.02 25.05
N GLU A 549 2.36 16.58 26.24
CA GLU A 549 2.75 15.81 27.43
C GLU A 549 1.69 14.74 27.80
N SER A 550 0.40 15.04 27.59
CA SER A 550 -0.71 14.11 27.81
C SER A 550 -0.85 12.99 26.78
N LEU A 551 -0.11 13.05 25.67
CA LEU A 551 -0.29 12.14 24.53
C LEU A 551 0.66 10.92 24.58
N PRO A 552 0.27 9.80 23.97
CA PRO A 552 1.11 8.60 23.82
C PRO A 552 2.48 8.86 23.19
N MET A 553 3.39 7.92 23.42
CA MET A 553 4.68 7.83 22.74
C MET A 553 4.47 7.48 21.25
N ILE A 554 5.22 8.11 20.34
CA ILE A 554 5.17 7.80 18.90
C ILE A 554 5.98 6.51 18.64
N VAL A 555 7.12 6.37 19.31
CA VAL A 555 8.00 5.19 19.27
C VAL A 555 8.26 4.63 20.67
N HIS A 556 8.43 3.31 20.82
CA HIS A 556 8.71 2.67 22.09
C HIS A 556 10.23 2.60 22.36
N PRO A 557 10.71 2.80 23.61
CA PRO A 557 12.12 2.67 23.98
C PRO A 557 12.82 1.37 23.54
N THR A 558 12.08 0.25 23.45
CA THR A 558 12.61 -1.01 22.90
C THR A 558 13.00 -0.90 21.41
N GLU A 559 12.23 -0.17 20.60
CA GLU A 559 12.54 0.06 19.17
C GLU A 559 13.77 0.98 19.04
N ILE A 560 13.89 1.99 19.91
CA ILE A 560 15.06 2.86 20.01
C ILE A 560 16.32 2.06 20.39
N ASN A 561 16.22 1.15 21.36
CA ASN A 561 17.33 0.27 21.76
C ASN A 561 17.70 -0.73 20.64
N LYS A 562 16.71 -1.25 19.90
CA LYS A 562 16.95 -2.10 18.71
C LYS A 562 17.74 -1.33 17.64
N LEU A 563 17.35 -0.09 17.34
CA LEU A 563 18.10 0.76 16.42
C LEU A 563 19.52 1.07 16.94
N LYS A 564 19.70 1.37 18.23
CA LYS A 564 21.04 1.59 18.83
C LYS A 564 21.92 0.34 18.65
N SER A 565 21.36 -0.87 18.71
CA SER A 565 22.07 -2.11 18.37
C SER A 565 22.41 -2.23 16.89
N SER A 566 21.48 -1.97 15.96
CA SER A 566 21.77 -2.02 14.52
C SER A 566 22.79 -0.95 14.09
N LEU A 567 22.79 0.21 14.75
CA LEU A 567 23.79 1.25 14.53
C LEU A 567 25.16 0.90 15.13
N LYS A 568 25.22 0.08 16.18
CA LYS A 568 26.49 -0.52 16.63
C LYS A 568 27.10 -1.38 15.52
N ASP A 569 26.32 -2.19 14.81
CA ASP A 569 26.82 -2.99 13.68
C ASP A 569 27.36 -2.09 12.54
N VAL A 570 26.72 -0.94 12.28
CA VAL A 570 27.26 0.07 11.33
C VAL A 570 28.59 0.67 11.83
N CYS A 571 28.69 0.97 13.13
CA CYS A 571 29.90 1.47 13.77
C CYS A 571 31.07 0.47 13.72
N GLU A 572 30.77 -0.83 13.66
CA GLU A 572 31.72 -1.94 13.57
C GLU A 572 31.97 -2.42 12.12
N GLY A 573 31.46 -1.70 11.10
CA GLY A 573 31.65 -2.05 9.67
C GLY A 573 30.84 -3.25 9.18
N LYS A 574 29.93 -3.77 10.01
CA LYS A 574 29.09 -4.96 9.75
C LYS A 574 27.75 -4.63 9.08
N ALA A 575 27.42 -3.35 8.97
CA ALA A 575 26.22 -2.84 8.31
C ALA A 575 26.48 -1.45 7.70
N PHE A 576 25.56 -0.98 6.87
CA PHE A 576 25.58 0.37 6.28
C PHE A 576 24.29 1.13 6.57
N LEU A 577 24.39 2.43 6.84
CA LEU A 577 23.27 3.30 7.18
C LEU A 577 22.76 4.05 5.94
N LEU A 578 21.51 3.76 5.55
CA LEU A 578 20.75 4.56 4.59
C LEU A 578 19.74 5.44 5.35
N GLN A 579 19.96 6.75 5.35
CA GLN A 579 18.99 7.73 5.85
C GLN A 579 18.53 8.65 4.71
N GLY A 580 17.22 8.86 4.59
CA GLY A 580 16.67 9.71 3.53
C GLY A 580 15.18 9.99 3.65
N GLY A 581 14.68 10.97 2.90
CA GLY A 581 13.31 11.46 2.91
C GLY A 581 13.26 12.97 2.69
N ASP A 582 12.18 13.63 3.08
CA ASP A 582 11.97 15.05 2.75
C ASP A 582 12.95 16.00 3.44
N CYS A 583 13.19 17.15 2.81
CA CYS A 583 13.94 18.23 3.44
C CYS A 583 13.17 18.81 4.64
N ALA A 584 11.89 19.11 4.45
CA ALA A 584 10.91 19.20 5.52
C ALA A 584 9.61 18.52 5.07
N GLU A 585 8.96 17.79 5.97
CA GLU A 585 7.61 17.28 5.75
C GLU A 585 6.59 18.42 5.81
N LEU A 586 5.51 18.30 5.04
CA LEU A 586 4.30 19.11 5.17
C LEU A 586 3.15 18.26 5.72
N PHE A 587 2.13 18.89 6.29
CA PHE A 587 0.92 18.20 6.74
C PHE A 587 0.19 17.51 5.57
N ASP A 588 0.17 18.14 4.39
CA ASP A 588 -0.40 17.58 3.16
C ASP A 588 0.39 16.37 2.59
N TYR A 589 1.63 16.16 3.01
CA TYR A 589 2.42 14.97 2.63
C TYR A 589 1.99 13.72 3.43
N CYS A 590 1.07 13.84 4.38
CA CYS A 590 0.48 12.74 5.14
C CYS A 590 -0.61 11.99 4.34
N THR A 591 -0.29 11.57 3.12
CA THR A 591 -1.19 10.81 2.23
C THR A 591 -0.57 9.47 1.84
N GLU A 592 -1.41 8.46 1.58
CA GLU A 592 -0.98 7.09 1.30
C GLU A 592 0.07 7.03 0.18
N SER A 593 -0.16 7.70 -0.94
CA SER A 593 0.75 7.72 -2.10
C SER A 593 2.10 8.36 -1.80
N GLN A 594 2.11 9.48 -1.04
CA GLN A 594 3.35 10.16 -0.65
C GLN A 594 4.19 9.33 0.33
N ILE A 595 3.52 8.64 1.25
CA ILE A 595 4.19 7.77 2.22
C ILE A 595 4.72 6.52 1.52
N ASP A 596 3.91 5.85 0.68
CA ASP A 596 4.34 4.69 -0.10
C ASP A 596 5.52 5.01 -1.02
N ALA A 597 5.49 6.13 -1.76
CA ALA A 597 6.58 6.51 -2.67
C ALA A 597 7.92 6.72 -1.94
N LYS A 598 7.89 7.36 -0.77
CA LYS A 598 9.08 7.55 0.09
C LYS A 598 9.59 6.24 0.71
N ILE A 599 8.69 5.34 1.12
CA ILE A 599 9.08 3.99 1.59
C ILE A 599 9.70 3.21 0.42
N ALA A 600 9.03 3.14 -0.73
CA ALA A 600 9.45 2.37 -1.90
C ALA A 600 10.86 2.75 -2.35
N LEU A 601 11.16 4.05 -2.48
CA LEU A 601 12.48 4.52 -2.89
C LEU A 601 13.58 4.11 -1.90
N LEU A 602 13.35 4.27 -0.59
CA LEU A 602 14.30 3.83 0.43
C LEU A 602 14.49 2.31 0.44
N LEU A 603 13.45 1.52 0.14
CA LEU A 603 13.54 0.08 0.00
C LEU A 603 14.33 -0.33 -1.26
N GLN A 604 14.03 0.24 -2.43
CA GLN A 604 14.74 0.03 -3.69
C GLN A 604 16.24 0.34 -3.55
N MET A 605 16.58 1.54 -3.03
CA MET A 605 17.96 1.94 -2.75
C MET A 605 18.65 0.96 -1.81
N SER A 606 17.95 0.47 -0.77
CA SER A 606 18.52 -0.51 0.15
C SER A 606 18.86 -1.85 -0.51
N LEU A 607 18.11 -2.32 -1.52
CA LEU A 607 18.45 -3.53 -2.26
C LEU A 607 19.70 -3.35 -3.11
N VAL A 608 19.81 -2.22 -3.81
CA VAL A 608 20.99 -1.89 -4.64
C VAL A 608 22.25 -1.78 -3.79
N LEU A 609 22.14 -1.23 -2.58
CA LEU A 609 23.22 -1.18 -1.59
C LEU A 609 23.55 -2.56 -1.01
N ILE A 610 22.56 -3.35 -0.56
CA ILE A 610 22.78 -4.73 -0.05
C ILE A 610 23.51 -5.59 -1.09
N HIS A 611 23.09 -5.54 -2.36
CA HIS A 611 23.72 -6.28 -3.45
C HIS A 611 25.18 -5.83 -3.71
N GLY A 612 25.46 -4.53 -3.60
CA GLY A 612 26.79 -3.97 -3.86
C GLY A 612 27.79 -4.16 -2.73
N LEU A 613 27.38 -3.81 -1.51
CA LEU A 613 28.21 -3.84 -0.31
C LEU A 613 28.32 -5.26 0.28
N ARG A 614 27.33 -6.12 0.03
CA ARG A 614 27.15 -7.42 0.73
C ARG A 614 26.99 -7.29 2.25
N LEU A 615 26.54 -6.12 2.71
CA LEU A 615 26.26 -5.81 4.11
C LEU A 615 24.75 -5.54 4.31
N PRO A 616 24.18 -5.87 5.49
CA PRO A 616 22.88 -5.37 5.92
C PRO A 616 22.78 -3.84 5.85
N VAL A 617 21.62 -3.33 5.44
CA VAL A 617 21.34 -1.89 5.41
C VAL A 617 20.33 -1.52 6.50
N VAL A 618 20.74 -0.61 7.39
CA VAL A 618 19.89 0.04 8.39
C VAL A 618 19.16 1.19 7.71
N ARG A 619 17.82 1.20 7.79
CA ARG A 619 16.94 2.13 7.07
C ARG A 619 16.33 3.14 8.05
N ILE A 620 16.61 4.42 7.85
CA ILE A 620 16.02 5.51 8.66
C ILE A 620 15.36 6.54 7.74
N GLY A 621 14.04 6.66 7.79
CA GLY A 621 13.31 7.71 7.10
C GLY A 621 13.49 9.08 7.78
N ARG A 622 13.67 10.14 6.98
CA ARG A 622 13.36 11.52 7.36
C ARG A 622 11.84 11.72 7.21
N ILE A 623 11.09 11.15 8.14
CA ILE A 623 9.65 10.94 8.01
C ILE A 623 9.00 10.78 9.39
N ALA A 624 7.72 11.15 9.49
CA ALA A 624 6.91 11.16 10.71
C ALA A 624 7.47 12.08 11.83
N GLY A 625 8.03 13.24 11.48
CA GLY A 625 8.45 14.26 12.45
C GLY A 625 9.29 15.40 11.89
N GLN A 626 9.75 15.32 10.64
CA GLN A 626 10.69 16.25 10.02
C GLN A 626 10.01 17.53 9.50
N PHE A 627 9.09 18.10 10.27
CA PHE A 627 8.42 19.37 9.94
C PHE A 627 9.36 20.56 10.15
N ALA A 628 10.06 20.61 11.28
CA ALA A 628 10.78 21.80 11.73
C ALA A 628 12.07 22.07 10.92
N LYS A 629 12.32 23.35 10.58
CA LYS A 629 13.50 23.79 9.82
C LYS A 629 14.23 24.98 10.45
N PRO A 630 15.57 24.92 10.60
CA PRO A 630 16.37 26.09 10.94
C PRO A 630 16.54 27.02 9.73
N ARG A 631 16.55 28.33 9.97
CA ARG A 631 16.68 29.40 8.96
C ARG A 631 17.94 30.24 9.21
N SER A 632 18.50 30.83 8.14
CA SER A 632 19.62 31.77 8.25
C SER A 632 19.19 33.19 8.69
N SER A 633 17.90 33.52 8.56
CA SER A 633 17.27 34.77 9.00
C SER A 633 15.92 34.43 9.64
N PRO A 634 15.47 35.14 10.70
CA PRO A 634 14.13 34.96 11.26
C PRO A 634 13.03 35.49 10.33
N THR A 635 13.33 36.46 9.48
CA THR A 635 12.42 37.12 8.53
C THR A 635 12.87 36.93 7.09
N GLU A 636 11.95 37.12 6.14
CA GLU A 636 12.21 37.13 4.69
C GLU A 636 11.36 38.21 4.00
N ILE A 637 11.82 38.71 2.86
CA ILE A 637 11.08 39.70 2.06
C ILE A 637 10.26 38.95 1.01
N VAL A 638 8.94 39.13 1.02
CA VAL A 638 8.03 38.61 -0.02
C VAL A 638 7.20 39.76 -0.55
N ASN A 639 7.18 39.95 -1.87
CA ASN A 639 6.48 41.05 -2.56
C ASN A 639 6.78 42.44 -1.96
N GLY A 640 8.03 42.67 -1.55
CA GLY A 640 8.49 43.93 -0.93
C GLY A 640 8.14 44.10 0.55
N LYS A 641 7.40 43.18 1.16
CA LYS A 641 7.04 43.19 2.59
C LYS A 641 7.94 42.25 3.39
N GLU A 642 8.45 42.71 4.52
CA GLU A 642 9.10 41.84 5.50
C GLU A 642 8.04 41.05 6.29
N ILE A 643 8.22 39.73 6.33
CA ILE A 643 7.38 38.78 7.08
C ILE A 643 8.27 37.74 7.78
N PRO A 644 7.78 37.00 8.79
CA PRO A 644 8.52 35.87 9.34
C PRO A 644 8.89 34.86 8.24
N SER A 645 10.05 34.22 8.37
CA SER A 645 10.45 33.13 7.47
C SER A 645 9.52 31.93 7.61
N PHE A 646 9.33 31.15 6.53
CA PHE A 646 8.80 29.78 6.67
C PHE A 646 9.79 28.94 7.49
N ARG A 647 9.28 28.23 8.51
CA ARG A 647 10.08 27.42 9.44
C ARG A 647 9.63 25.96 9.54
N GLY A 648 8.63 25.57 8.76
CA GLY A 648 8.05 24.23 8.79
C GLY A 648 6.65 24.20 9.40
N ASP A 649 5.83 23.28 8.92
CA ASP A 649 4.39 23.23 9.20
C ASP A 649 4.03 23.06 10.67
N ASN A 650 4.94 22.60 11.53
CA ASN A 650 4.72 22.54 12.99
C ASN A 650 4.88 23.90 13.69
N ILE A 651 5.32 24.94 12.98
CA ILE A 651 5.52 26.31 13.47
C ILE A 651 4.56 27.27 12.75
N ASN A 652 4.66 27.37 11.42
CA ASN A 652 3.92 28.31 10.59
C ASN A 652 3.68 27.75 9.18
N GLY A 653 2.71 28.30 8.44
CA GLY A 653 2.37 27.81 7.10
C GLY A 653 3.23 28.40 5.97
N PHE A 654 3.17 27.79 4.78
CA PHE A 654 3.91 28.27 3.62
C PHE A 654 3.27 29.49 2.92
N ASP A 655 1.98 29.76 3.10
CA ASP A 655 1.40 31.00 2.58
C ASP A 655 1.91 32.24 3.37
N PRO A 656 2.16 33.41 2.72
CA PRO A 656 2.53 34.64 3.41
C PRO A 656 1.56 35.12 4.49
N SER A 657 0.28 34.74 4.44
CA SER A 657 -0.73 35.02 5.48
C SER A 657 -0.62 34.10 6.70
N GLU A 658 -0.08 32.88 6.54
CA GLU A 658 0.09 31.87 7.60
C GLU A 658 1.46 31.94 8.29
N ARG A 659 2.26 33.00 8.05
CA ARG A 659 3.63 33.12 8.58
C ARG A 659 3.75 33.35 10.09
N THR A 660 2.68 33.74 10.77
CA THR A 660 2.66 33.88 12.23
C THR A 660 2.83 32.49 12.89
N PRO A 661 3.71 32.31 13.88
CA PRO A 661 3.81 31.03 14.60
C PRO A 661 2.51 30.66 15.34
N GLU A 662 1.94 29.50 15.03
CA GLU A 662 0.65 29.02 15.57
C GLU A 662 0.85 27.81 16.50
N PRO A 663 0.57 27.92 17.81
CA PRO A 663 0.79 26.79 18.74
C PRO A 663 -0.01 25.52 18.45
N SER A 664 -1.16 25.65 17.78
CA SER A 664 -1.99 24.51 17.36
C SER A 664 -1.25 23.56 16.42
N ARG A 665 -0.31 24.06 15.63
CA ARG A 665 0.49 23.29 14.66
C ARG A 665 1.41 22.26 15.32
N LEU A 666 1.84 22.50 16.57
CA LEU A 666 2.59 21.53 17.36
C LEU A 666 1.75 20.27 17.65
N VAL A 667 0.46 20.45 17.96
CA VAL A 667 -0.46 19.33 18.21
C VAL A 667 -0.84 18.63 16.90
N GLN A 668 -0.98 19.37 15.80
CA GLN A 668 -1.17 18.79 14.47
C GLN A 668 0.02 17.93 14.05
N ALA A 669 1.25 18.40 14.23
CA ALA A 669 2.47 17.66 13.91
C ALA A 669 2.53 16.28 14.59
N TYR A 670 2.16 16.19 15.88
CA TYR A 670 2.03 14.89 16.56
C TYR A 670 1.03 13.94 15.86
N PHE A 671 -0.13 14.44 15.45
CA PHE A 671 -1.15 13.61 14.81
C PHE A 671 -0.74 13.18 13.40
N HIS A 672 -0.08 14.04 12.63
CA HIS A 672 0.49 13.67 11.32
C HIS A 672 1.64 12.66 11.48
N SER A 673 2.60 12.89 12.40
CA SER A 673 3.63 11.92 12.77
C SER A 673 3.05 10.55 13.14
N SER A 674 2.08 10.53 14.05
CA SER A 674 1.45 9.30 14.53
C SER A 674 0.71 8.56 13.42
N THR A 675 0.03 9.28 12.54
CA THR A 675 -0.70 8.71 11.39
C THR A 675 0.26 8.14 10.35
N THR A 676 1.30 8.89 9.98
CA THR A 676 2.34 8.46 9.04
C THR A 676 3.08 7.23 9.55
N LEU A 677 3.50 7.20 10.83
CA LEU A 677 4.18 6.02 11.39
C LEU A 677 3.24 4.82 11.56
N ASN A 678 1.97 5.04 11.91
CA ASN A 678 0.99 3.95 11.92
C ASN A 678 0.82 3.35 10.51
N TYR A 679 0.71 4.19 9.47
CA TYR A 679 0.65 3.73 8.08
C TYR A 679 1.90 2.93 7.70
N ILE A 680 3.11 3.46 7.95
CA ILE A 680 4.39 2.76 7.71
C ILE A 680 4.39 1.38 8.39
N ARG A 681 4.04 1.30 9.68
CA ARG A 681 3.99 0.03 10.45
C ARG A 681 2.98 -0.96 9.87
N THR A 682 1.76 -0.53 9.56
CA THR A 682 0.73 -1.37 8.94
C THR A 682 1.15 -1.83 7.54
N ARG A 683 1.73 -0.95 6.73
CA ARG A 683 2.16 -1.22 5.35
C ARG A 683 3.26 -2.26 5.30
N LEU A 684 4.31 -2.09 6.11
CA LEU A 684 5.41 -3.05 6.22
C LEU A 684 4.95 -4.38 6.82
N GLY A 685 4.09 -4.33 7.85
CA GLY A 685 3.49 -5.52 8.47
C GLY A 685 2.59 -6.33 7.53
N ALA A 686 1.98 -5.70 6.52
CA ALA A 686 1.23 -6.35 5.46
C ALA A 686 2.12 -6.96 4.35
N GLY A 687 3.43 -7.14 4.59
CA GLY A 687 4.36 -7.75 3.64
C GLY A 687 4.79 -6.83 2.49
N TYR A 688 4.58 -5.51 2.59
CA TYR A 688 5.00 -4.59 1.52
C TYR A 688 6.50 -4.63 1.25
N ALA A 689 7.33 -4.95 2.26
CA ALA A 689 8.78 -5.09 2.12
C ALA A 689 9.26 -6.56 2.15
N ASP A 690 8.40 -7.51 1.78
CA ASP A 690 8.76 -8.93 1.67
C ASP A 690 9.78 -9.15 0.53
N LEU A 691 10.97 -9.64 0.89
CA LEU A 691 12.06 -9.85 -0.05
C LEU A 691 11.81 -11.04 -1.00
N HIS A 692 10.85 -11.92 -0.71
CA HIS A 692 10.41 -12.95 -1.66
C HIS A 692 9.61 -12.38 -2.83
N HIS A 693 9.07 -11.16 -2.70
CA HIS A 693 8.25 -10.51 -3.72
C HIS A 693 8.75 -9.09 -4.06
N PRO A 694 10.04 -8.90 -4.40
CA PRO A 694 10.64 -7.56 -4.58
C PRO A 694 10.11 -6.82 -5.82
N PHE A 695 9.41 -7.53 -6.72
CA PHE A 695 8.68 -6.98 -7.86
C PHE A 695 7.30 -6.40 -7.49
N ASN A 696 6.85 -6.49 -6.23
CA ASN A 696 5.60 -5.88 -5.77
C ASN A 696 5.71 -4.36 -5.55
N TRP A 697 6.92 -3.81 -5.44
CA TRP A 697 7.10 -2.36 -5.62
C TRP A 697 6.94 -2.06 -7.10
N SER A 698 5.80 -1.45 -7.46
CA SER A 698 5.46 -1.21 -8.87
C SER A 698 6.53 -0.38 -9.56
N LEU A 699 7.25 -0.95 -10.52
CA LEU A 699 8.24 -0.24 -11.33
C LEU A 699 7.58 0.63 -12.42
N SER A 700 6.39 1.19 -12.13
CA SER A 700 5.65 2.12 -12.98
C SER A 700 6.04 3.59 -12.77
N HIS A 701 6.85 3.88 -11.74
CA HIS A 701 7.39 5.22 -11.47
C HIS A 701 8.76 5.42 -12.16
N ILE A 702 9.67 4.42 -12.08
CA ILE A 702 10.82 4.30 -13.01
C ILE A 702 10.37 4.29 -14.49
N GLN A 703 10.36 5.48 -15.11
CA GLN A 703 10.11 5.67 -16.55
C GLN A 703 11.32 5.30 -17.40
N ASP A 704 12.53 5.46 -16.87
CA ASP A 704 13.77 5.26 -17.62
C ASP A 704 14.08 3.77 -17.83
N SER A 705 14.41 3.37 -19.06
CA SER A 705 14.62 1.96 -19.40
C SER A 705 15.98 1.41 -18.95
N GLU A 706 17.02 2.24 -18.85
CA GLU A 706 18.37 1.79 -18.46
C GLU A 706 18.49 1.62 -16.94
N VAL A 707 18.01 2.60 -16.16
CA VAL A 707 17.90 2.53 -14.69
C VAL A 707 17.03 1.34 -14.30
N LYS A 708 15.90 1.14 -15.00
CA LYS A 708 15.01 0.00 -14.81
C LYS A 708 15.67 -1.33 -15.15
N ALA A 709 16.46 -1.42 -16.22
CA ALA A 709 17.21 -2.63 -16.56
C ALA A 709 18.30 -2.95 -15.51
N LYS A 710 19.04 -1.95 -15.03
CA LYS A 710 20.02 -2.09 -13.94
C LYS A 710 19.35 -2.56 -12.64
N TYR A 711 18.18 -2.01 -12.33
CA TYR A 711 17.40 -2.39 -11.16
C TYR A 711 16.84 -3.81 -11.27
N LEU A 712 16.18 -4.15 -12.38
CA LEU A 712 15.67 -5.50 -12.66
C LEU A 712 16.77 -6.55 -12.54
N LYS A 713 17.94 -6.35 -13.17
CA LYS A 713 19.09 -7.25 -13.06
C LYS A 713 19.60 -7.42 -11.62
N THR A 714 19.51 -6.37 -10.81
CA THR A 714 19.88 -6.41 -9.38
C THR A 714 18.85 -7.22 -8.57
N VAL A 715 17.56 -7.02 -8.83
CA VAL A 715 16.47 -7.75 -8.20
C VAL A 715 16.45 -9.23 -8.62
N GLU A 716 16.73 -9.54 -9.89
CA GLU A 716 16.87 -10.91 -10.40
C GLU A 716 17.98 -11.66 -9.65
N ALA A 717 19.17 -11.06 -9.51
CA ALA A 717 20.29 -11.67 -8.77
C ALA A 717 19.99 -11.88 -7.28
N LEU A 718 19.21 -10.96 -6.65
CA LEU A 718 18.74 -11.14 -5.28
C LEU A 718 17.66 -12.24 -5.18
N THR A 719 16.74 -12.31 -6.14
CA THR A 719 15.67 -13.31 -6.21
C THR A 719 16.25 -14.72 -6.40
N ASP A 720 17.26 -14.86 -7.25
CA ASP A 720 18.01 -16.11 -7.43
C ASP A 720 18.76 -16.52 -6.15
N SER A 721 19.42 -15.56 -5.49
CA SER A 721 20.09 -15.80 -4.19
C SER A 721 19.10 -16.27 -3.10
N LEU A 722 17.89 -15.71 -3.06
CA LEU A 722 16.82 -16.12 -2.15
C LEU A 722 16.28 -17.51 -2.52
N SER A 723 16.12 -17.79 -3.82
CA SER A 723 15.72 -19.11 -4.33
C SER A 723 16.76 -20.20 -3.97
N PHE A 724 18.04 -19.88 -4.04
CA PHE A 724 19.12 -20.75 -3.58
C PHE A 724 19.05 -21.00 -2.07
N MET A 725 18.92 -19.94 -1.24
CA MET A 725 18.74 -20.10 0.21
C MET A 725 17.52 -20.97 0.56
N LYS A 726 16.43 -20.86 -0.20
CA LYS A 726 15.25 -21.72 -0.07
C LYS A 726 15.51 -23.15 -0.47
N THR A 727 16.25 -23.37 -1.55
CA THR A 727 16.64 -24.71 -2.04
C THR A 727 17.50 -25.47 -1.02
N ILE A 728 18.39 -24.77 -0.30
CA ILE A 728 19.21 -25.38 0.76
C ILE A 728 18.56 -25.40 2.16
N GLY A 729 17.29 -24.98 2.28
CA GLY A 729 16.56 -24.95 3.56
C GLY A 729 16.95 -23.82 4.54
N ALA A 730 17.76 -22.85 4.11
CA ALA A 730 18.13 -21.68 4.90
C ALA A 730 17.02 -20.61 4.98
N ASP A 731 15.98 -20.72 4.14
CA ASP A 731 14.79 -19.84 4.09
C ASP A 731 13.80 -20.05 5.26
N THR A 732 14.33 -20.04 6.49
CA THR A 732 13.55 -20.17 7.75
C THR A 732 13.60 -18.90 8.60
N ALA A 733 14.40 -17.90 8.21
CA ALA A 733 14.57 -16.67 8.96
C ALA A 733 13.39 -15.70 8.76
N SER A 734 12.75 -15.27 9.87
CA SER A 734 11.68 -14.27 9.85
C SER A 734 12.11 -12.91 9.30
N SER A 735 13.42 -12.62 9.29
CA SER A 735 14.04 -11.40 8.74
C SER A 735 14.01 -11.28 7.21
N LEU A 736 13.52 -12.28 6.48
CA LEU A 736 13.30 -12.19 5.02
C LEU A 736 11.90 -11.68 4.67
N ARG A 737 10.91 -11.87 5.56
CA ARG A 737 9.49 -11.58 5.34
C ARG A 737 9.06 -10.15 5.69
N GLY A 738 9.99 -9.35 6.19
CA GLY A 738 9.75 -7.96 6.59
C GLY A 738 11.05 -7.29 7.03
N VAL A 739 11.13 -5.98 6.89
CA VAL A 739 12.32 -5.19 7.21
C VAL A 739 12.06 -4.21 8.35
N ASP A 740 13.08 -3.97 9.16
CA ASP A 740 13.08 -2.83 10.07
C ASP A 740 13.21 -1.51 9.29
N PHE A 741 12.35 -0.55 9.65
CA PHE A 741 12.34 0.80 9.14
C PHE A 741 12.12 1.77 10.30
N TYR A 742 13.02 2.73 10.46
CA TYR A 742 13.04 3.65 11.59
C TYR A 742 12.73 5.08 11.15
N THR A 743 12.40 5.96 12.10
CA THR A 743 12.03 7.37 11.85
C THR A 743 13.05 8.33 12.43
N SER A 744 13.18 9.52 11.82
CA SER A 744 14.09 10.57 12.26
C SER A 744 13.74 11.98 11.81
N HIS A 745 14.19 12.95 12.60
CA HIS A 745 14.13 14.38 12.33
C HIS A 745 15.21 15.17 13.09
N GLU A 746 15.40 16.44 12.73
CA GLU A 746 16.19 17.39 13.51
C GLU A 746 15.44 17.74 14.79
N GLY A 747 16.03 17.48 15.96
CA GLY A 747 15.42 17.77 17.27
C GLY A 747 15.46 19.26 17.59
N LEU A 748 14.78 20.08 16.78
CA LEU A 748 14.96 21.53 16.71
C LEU A 748 14.16 22.30 17.77
N LEU A 749 12.88 21.96 17.96
CA LEU A 749 12.00 22.56 18.96
C LEU A 749 12.08 21.75 20.25
N LEU A 750 12.94 22.18 21.16
CA LEU A 750 13.23 21.43 22.38
C LEU A 750 12.01 21.33 23.32
N GLU A 751 11.03 22.22 23.19
CA GLU A 751 9.74 22.14 23.87
C GLU A 751 8.90 20.97 23.34
N TYR A 752 8.91 20.73 22.03
CA TYR A 752 8.25 19.58 21.40
C TYR A 752 8.97 18.28 21.77
N GLU A 753 10.30 18.24 21.67
CA GLU A 753 11.10 17.06 22.03
C GLU A 753 11.01 16.73 23.53
N GLN A 754 11.07 17.73 24.41
CA GLN A 754 10.79 17.58 25.84
C GLN A 754 9.38 17.02 26.08
N SER A 755 8.37 17.50 25.34
CA SER A 755 6.99 16.99 25.45
C SER A 755 6.85 15.51 25.08
N PHE A 756 7.82 14.92 24.36
CA PHE A 756 7.91 13.48 24.07
C PHE A 756 9.04 12.75 24.82
N THR A 757 9.73 13.42 25.73
CA THR A 757 10.70 12.75 26.60
C THR A 757 9.99 11.96 27.69
N ARG A 758 10.35 10.68 27.86
CA ARG A 758 9.76 9.76 28.85
C ARG A 758 10.86 8.99 29.57
N LYS A 759 10.76 8.86 30.91
CA LYS A 759 11.63 7.95 31.66
C LYS A 759 11.11 6.53 31.47
N TRP A 760 11.99 5.61 31.15
CA TRP A 760 11.67 4.20 30.95
C TRP A 760 12.69 3.31 31.65
N ALA A 761 12.23 2.17 32.14
CA ALA A 761 13.05 1.11 32.72
C ALA A 761 12.57 -0.25 32.16
N PRO A 762 13.47 -1.20 31.88
CA PRO A 762 13.08 -2.54 31.45
C PRO A 762 12.27 -3.27 32.52
N THR A 763 11.27 -4.05 32.12
CA THR A 763 10.60 -4.99 33.02
C THR A 763 11.60 -6.05 33.51
N PRO A 764 11.73 -6.28 34.83
CA PRO A 764 12.63 -7.32 35.35
C PRO A 764 12.36 -8.69 34.71
N GLY A 765 13.41 -9.32 34.17
CA GLY A 765 13.32 -10.58 33.42
C GLY A 765 13.16 -10.43 31.90
N VAL A 766 12.97 -9.22 31.37
CA VAL A 766 12.97 -8.93 29.93
C VAL A 766 14.32 -8.31 29.53
N ASN A 767 15.14 -9.06 28.79
CA ASN A 767 16.43 -8.57 28.28
C ASN A 767 16.25 -7.51 27.18
N GLY A 768 17.16 -6.53 27.12
CA GLY A 768 17.31 -5.65 25.94
C GLY A 768 17.07 -4.15 26.12
N GLY A 769 17.35 -3.56 27.28
CA GLY A 769 17.29 -2.10 27.45
C GLY A 769 18.05 -1.57 28.67
N GLN A 770 18.22 -0.25 28.72
CA GLN A 770 18.77 0.49 29.87
C GLN A 770 17.65 1.27 30.56
N GLU A 771 17.79 1.54 31.87
CA GLU A 771 16.98 2.59 32.50
C GLU A 771 17.52 3.96 32.06
N GLY A 772 16.63 4.86 31.65
CA GLY A 772 17.03 6.19 31.20
C GLY A 772 15.86 7.03 30.71
N TRP A 773 16.17 8.21 30.18
CA TRP A 773 15.21 9.07 29.51
C TRP A 773 15.30 8.83 28.00
N TYR A 774 14.16 8.60 27.36
CA TYR A 774 14.07 8.39 25.92
C TYR A 774 13.26 9.52 25.31
N ASN A 775 13.75 10.12 24.23
CA ASN A 775 12.92 10.94 23.37
C ASN A 775 12.06 10.01 22.50
N THR A 776 10.75 10.09 22.65
CA THR A 776 9.80 9.17 22.00
C THR A 776 9.05 9.78 20.83
N SER A 777 9.52 10.92 20.31
CA SER A 777 9.04 11.54 19.07
C SER A 777 9.49 10.74 17.84
N ALA A 778 10.74 10.26 17.80
CA ALA A 778 11.29 9.44 16.73
C ALA A 778 12.40 8.50 17.24
N HIS A 779 12.78 7.53 16.40
CA HIS A 779 13.77 6.51 16.77
C HIS A 779 15.19 7.09 16.89
N PHE A 780 15.57 7.97 15.95
CA PHE A 780 16.86 8.64 15.86
C PHE A 780 16.62 10.14 15.64
N VAL A 781 17.29 11.00 16.41
CA VAL A 781 17.17 12.46 16.27
C VAL A 781 18.55 13.07 16.05
N TRP A 782 18.65 14.21 15.35
CA TRP A 782 19.94 14.87 15.14
C TRP A 782 19.99 16.34 15.59
N ILE A 783 21.20 16.80 15.90
CA ILE A 783 21.53 18.22 16.13
C ILE A 783 22.00 18.84 14.80
N GLY A 784 21.40 19.97 14.43
CA GLY A 784 21.75 20.73 13.23
C GLY A 784 23.07 21.48 13.35
N ASP A 785 23.70 21.80 12.21
CA ASP A 785 24.97 22.54 12.15
C ASP A 785 24.87 23.96 12.71
N ARG A 786 23.65 24.49 12.84
CA ARG A 786 23.33 25.80 13.44
C ARG A 786 23.04 25.75 14.95
N THR A 787 22.85 24.57 15.54
CA THR A 787 22.39 24.35 16.92
C THR A 787 23.35 23.54 17.79
N ARG A 788 24.45 23.04 17.21
CA ARG A 788 25.51 22.24 17.88
C ARG A 788 26.50 23.03 18.75
N GLN A 789 26.08 24.11 19.41
CA GLN A 789 26.97 24.85 20.32
C GLN A 789 27.28 24.02 21.57
N LEU A 790 28.56 23.91 21.97
CA LEU A 790 29.02 23.03 23.07
C LEU A 790 28.35 23.34 24.42
N ASP A 791 28.02 24.60 24.65
CA ASP A 791 27.35 25.14 25.84
C ASP A 791 25.83 25.34 25.63
N GLY A 792 25.32 25.05 24.44
CA GLY A 792 23.98 25.38 23.99
C GLY A 792 22.89 24.37 24.38
N ALA A 793 21.64 24.84 24.29
CA ALA A 793 20.44 24.10 24.68
C ALA A 793 20.31 22.72 24.02
N HIS A 794 20.55 22.62 22.71
CA HIS A 794 20.41 21.36 21.98
C HIS A 794 21.45 20.31 22.41
N VAL A 795 22.70 20.71 22.67
CA VAL A 795 23.73 19.77 23.19
C VAL A 795 23.40 19.32 24.61
N GLU A 796 22.90 20.21 25.47
CA GLU A 796 22.43 19.84 26.81
C GLU A 796 21.21 18.91 26.79
N TYR A 797 20.23 19.12 25.89
CA TYR A 797 19.10 18.20 25.75
C TYR A 797 19.56 16.82 25.27
N PHE A 798 20.41 16.77 24.23
CA PHE A 798 20.91 15.52 23.66
C PHE A 798 21.86 14.75 24.61
N ARG A 799 22.46 15.43 25.60
CA ARG A 799 23.33 14.83 26.64
C ARG A 799 22.66 13.71 27.44
N GLY A 800 21.37 13.81 27.72
CA GLY A 800 20.66 12.93 28.66
C GLY A 800 19.59 12.01 28.08
N ILE A 801 19.31 12.09 26.76
CA ILE A 801 18.43 11.14 26.09
C ILE A 801 19.21 9.87 25.69
N GLU A 802 18.59 8.70 25.78
CA GLU A 802 19.22 7.40 25.50
C GLU A 802 19.22 7.00 24.02
N ASN A 803 18.46 7.70 23.18
CA ASN A 803 18.41 7.51 21.73
C ASN A 803 19.81 7.48 21.08
N PRO A 804 19.99 6.74 19.98
CA PRO A 804 21.09 7.02 19.07
C PRO A 804 20.85 8.39 18.41
N ILE A 805 21.91 9.19 18.28
CA ILE A 805 21.83 10.60 17.86
C ILE A 805 22.73 10.91 16.68
N GLY A 806 22.28 11.84 15.84
CA GLY A 806 23.07 12.45 14.77
C GLY A 806 23.63 13.81 15.17
N ILE A 807 24.78 14.19 14.61
CA ILE A 807 25.33 15.55 14.74
C ILE A 807 25.84 16.01 13.37
N LYS A 808 25.27 17.09 12.84
CA LYS A 808 25.68 17.67 11.55
C LYS A 808 27.01 18.41 11.69
N VAL A 809 28.01 17.97 10.94
CA VAL A 809 29.39 18.50 10.94
C VAL A 809 29.64 19.23 9.61
N GLY A 810 29.51 20.55 9.61
CA GLY A 810 29.87 21.41 8.47
C GLY A 810 31.33 21.92 8.50
N PRO A 811 31.76 22.69 7.49
CA PRO A 811 33.12 23.28 7.39
C PRO A 811 33.53 24.24 8.52
N SER A 812 32.61 24.60 9.41
CA SER A 812 32.84 25.48 10.56
C SER A 812 32.96 24.72 11.89
N PHE A 813 32.90 23.39 11.87
CA PHE A 813 33.28 22.57 13.02
C PHE A 813 34.81 22.55 13.12
N LYS A 814 35.38 22.62 14.33
CA LYS A 814 36.83 22.60 14.53
C LYS A 814 37.33 21.30 15.13
N GLU A 815 38.57 20.92 14.81
CA GLU A 815 39.18 19.68 15.29
C GLU A 815 39.22 19.58 16.83
N GLU A 816 39.54 20.68 17.53
CA GLU A 816 39.64 20.71 18.98
C GLU A 816 38.29 20.69 19.73
N GLU A 817 37.17 20.77 19.00
CA GLU A 817 35.82 20.74 19.57
C GLU A 817 35.24 19.30 19.63
N PHE A 818 35.77 18.34 18.85
CA PHE A 818 35.26 16.96 18.80
C PHE A 818 35.34 16.24 20.14
N GLY A 819 36.49 16.28 20.83
CA GLY A 819 36.66 15.61 22.12
C GLY A 819 35.64 16.10 23.15
N LYS A 820 35.52 17.42 23.29
CA LYS A 820 34.56 18.07 24.20
C LYS A 820 33.13 17.66 23.89
N LEU A 821 32.72 17.69 22.62
CA LEU A 821 31.36 17.33 22.22
C LEU A 821 31.05 15.86 22.50
N LEU A 822 31.97 14.95 22.13
CA LEU A 822 31.78 13.51 22.28
C LEU A 822 31.85 13.06 23.74
N ASP A 823 32.69 13.69 24.57
CA ASP A 823 32.69 13.47 26.02
C ASP A 823 31.39 13.97 26.69
N ILE A 824 30.70 14.97 26.12
CA ILE A 824 29.37 15.41 26.59
C ILE A 824 28.26 14.42 26.18
N VAL A 825 28.17 14.05 24.90
CA VAL A 825 27.00 13.29 24.38
C VAL A 825 27.18 11.77 24.33
N ASN A 826 28.42 11.28 24.45
CA ASN A 826 28.73 9.85 24.55
C ASN A 826 29.75 9.55 25.67
N PRO A 827 29.56 10.04 26.92
CA PRO A 827 30.52 9.85 28.01
C PRO A 827 30.80 8.37 28.31
N ARG A 828 29.86 7.48 27.98
CA ARG A 828 29.97 6.02 28.15
C ARG A 828 30.65 5.30 26.98
N ARG A 829 31.02 6.02 25.91
CA ARG A 829 31.68 5.50 24.70
C ARG A 829 30.93 4.31 24.09
N GLU A 830 29.60 4.43 24.01
CA GLU A 830 28.73 3.43 23.41
C GLU A 830 28.85 3.47 21.88
N ALA A 831 29.23 2.35 21.27
CA ALA A 831 29.15 2.17 19.83
C ALA A 831 27.67 2.18 19.38
N GLY A 832 27.38 2.84 18.24
CA GLY A 832 26.02 3.07 17.77
C GLY A 832 25.28 4.24 18.44
N LYS A 833 25.87 4.92 19.43
CA LYS A 833 25.26 6.08 20.11
C LYS A 833 25.33 7.37 19.30
N VAL A 834 26.43 7.62 18.59
CA VAL A 834 26.66 8.88 17.85
C VAL A 834 26.98 8.62 16.39
N THR A 835 26.28 9.34 15.51
CA THR A 835 26.59 9.47 14.09
C THR A 835 27.07 10.89 13.79
N LEU A 836 28.28 11.03 13.26
CA LEU A 836 28.81 12.29 12.73
C LEU A 836 28.39 12.42 11.26
N ILE A 837 27.51 13.38 11.00
CA ILE A 837 26.85 13.59 9.70
C ILE A 837 27.59 14.71 8.96
N THR A 838 28.59 14.34 8.16
CA THR A 838 29.53 15.27 7.52
C THR A 838 28.96 15.89 6.25
N ARG A 839 28.99 17.22 6.16
CA ARG A 839 28.41 18.01 5.05
C ARG A 839 29.29 19.20 4.69
N TYR A 840 30.42 18.95 4.04
CA TYR A 840 31.44 19.95 3.74
C TYR A 840 31.21 20.67 2.40
N GLY A 841 30.61 19.99 1.43
CA GLY A 841 30.62 20.38 0.01
C GLY A 841 31.80 19.74 -0.73
N CYS A 842 31.62 19.46 -2.03
CA CYS A 842 32.63 18.80 -2.87
C CYS A 842 33.99 19.52 -2.86
N ASP A 843 33.98 20.85 -2.81
CA ASP A 843 35.20 21.67 -2.86
C ASP A 843 36.02 21.64 -1.55
N LYS A 844 35.47 21.02 -0.49
CA LYS A 844 36.01 21.10 0.90
C LYS A 844 36.16 19.76 1.59
N VAL A 845 35.52 18.70 1.10
CA VAL A 845 35.64 17.36 1.71
C VAL A 845 37.09 16.86 1.71
N GLU A 846 37.86 17.07 0.64
CA GLU A 846 39.26 16.61 0.55
C GLU A 846 40.22 17.38 1.47
N SER A 847 39.90 18.61 1.87
CA SER A 847 40.75 19.41 2.75
C SER A 847 40.36 19.31 4.24
N ILE A 848 39.10 19.02 4.56
CA ILE A 848 38.58 19.05 5.94
C ILE A 848 38.42 17.64 6.55
N LEU A 849 37.83 16.69 5.81
CA LEU A 849 37.55 15.34 6.35
C LEU A 849 38.82 14.60 6.83
N PRO A 850 39.99 14.69 6.15
CA PRO A 850 41.24 14.06 6.61
C PRO A 850 41.70 14.50 8.01
N GLY A 851 41.44 15.75 8.39
CA GLY A 851 41.77 16.31 9.71
C GLY A 851 40.75 15.90 10.76
N HIS A 852 39.46 16.05 10.43
CA HIS A 852 38.35 15.67 11.32
C HIS A 852 38.37 14.17 11.70
N ILE A 853 38.74 13.28 10.77
CA ILE A 853 38.92 11.85 11.08
C ILE A 853 40.03 11.64 12.12
N GLU A 854 41.19 12.28 11.97
CA GLU A 854 42.30 12.14 12.93
C GLU A 854 41.99 12.82 14.28
N ALA A 855 41.27 13.94 14.27
CA ALA A 855 40.78 14.59 15.49
C ALA A 855 39.91 13.64 16.31
N VAL A 856 38.92 13.00 15.67
CA VAL A 856 38.03 12.02 16.32
C VAL A 856 38.78 10.76 16.74
N LYS A 857 39.67 10.21 15.89
CA LYS A 857 40.49 9.02 16.24
C LYS A 857 41.30 9.23 17.52
N LYS A 858 41.91 10.42 17.71
CA LYS A 858 42.63 10.79 18.94
C LYS A 858 41.73 10.78 20.20
N THR A 859 40.42 10.96 20.07
CA THR A 859 39.49 10.93 21.23
C THR A 859 39.19 9.52 21.73
N GLY A 860 39.34 8.49 20.90
CA GLY A 860 38.95 7.11 21.22
C GLY A 860 37.44 6.89 21.40
N HIS A 861 36.58 7.76 20.86
CA HIS A 861 35.12 7.55 20.85
C HIS A 861 34.70 6.73 19.63
N PRO A 862 33.86 5.67 19.81
CA PRO A 862 33.23 5.00 18.68
C PRO A 862 32.11 5.89 18.11
N VAL A 863 32.22 6.20 16.82
CA VAL A 863 31.22 6.99 16.07
C VAL A 863 30.97 6.37 14.71
N ILE A 864 29.76 6.57 14.19
CA ILE A 864 29.43 6.28 12.79
C ILE A 864 29.74 7.53 11.97
N TRP A 865 30.46 7.38 10.85
CA TRP A 865 30.60 8.44 9.85
C TRP A 865 29.48 8.32 8.81
N GLN A 866 28.80 9.43 8.52
CA GLN A 866 27.69 9.45 7.56
C GLN A 866 27.82 10.68 6.65
N CYS A 867 27.82 10.48 5.34
CA CYS A 867 27.92 11.59 4.40
C CYS A 867 26.55 12.24 4.14
N ASP A 868 26.45 13.55 4.34
CA ASP A 868 25.36 14.42 3.89
C ASP A 868 25.85 15.30 2.73
N PRO A 869 25.86 14.76 1.50
CA PRO A 869 26.32 15.47 0.31
C PRO A 869 25.31 16.54 -0.16
N MET A 870 24.20 16.72 0.55
CA MET A 870 23.09 17.58 0.12
C MET A 870 23.28 19.00 0.62
N HIS A 871 23.49 19.14 1.93
CA HIS A 871 23.55 20.44 2.60
C HIS A 871 24.90 21.16 2.43
N GLY A 872 25.90 20.51 1.82
CA GLY A 872 27.16 21.13 1.39
C GLY A 872 27.07 21.79 0.01
N ASN A 873 26.30 21.20 -0.91
CA ASN A 873 26.36 21.49 -2.36
C ASN A 873 25.15 22.27 -2.89
N THR A 874 24.55 23.13 -2.05
CA THR A 874 23.35 23.92 -2.44
C THR A 874 23.76 25.27 -3.01
N ARG A 875 23.34 25.56 -4.25
CA ARG A 875 23.51 26.84 -4.96
C ARG A 875 22.18 27.55 -5.19
N SER A 876 22.23 28.81 -5.63
CA SER A 876 21.16 29.40 -6.42
C SER A 876 21.38 29.13 -7.90
N SER A 877 20.29 28.86 -8.60
CA SER A 877 20.22 28.63 -10.03
C SER A 877 20.38 29.94 -10.81
N PRO A 878 21.25 30.02 -11.84
CA PRO A 878 21.32 31.17 -12.73
C PRO A 878 19.98 31.42 -13.44
N GLY A 879 19.63 32.69 -13.66
CA GLY A 879 18.37 33.08 -14.29
C GLY A 879 17.14 32.92 -13.40
N THR A 880 16.84 31.71 -12.90
CA THR A 880 15.62 31.43 -12.12
C THR A 880 15.70 31.93 -10.68
N GLY A 881 16.90 31.99 -10.09
CA GLY A 881 17.10 32.31 -8.67
C GLY A 881 16.65 31.23 -7.68
N LEU A 882 16.01 30.15 -8.15
CA LEU A 882 15.62 29.00 -7.32
C LEU A 882 16.85 28.38 -6.66
N LYS A 883 16.68 27.70 -5.53
CA LYS A 883 17.75 26.85 -5.00
C LYS A 883 17.86 25.60 -5.86
N THR A 884 19.09 25.13 -6.08
CA THR A 884 19.31 23.78 -6.62
C THR A 884 20.62 23.20 -6.09
N ARG A 885 20.90 21.94 -6.43
CA ARG A 885 22.13 21.19 -6.11
C ARG A 885 22.57 20.48 -7.39
N GLN A 886 23.88 20.44 -7.66
CA GLN A 886 24.38 19.65 -8.80
C GLN A 886 24.54 18.19 -8.38
N TYR A 887 23.96 17.28 -9.17
CA TYR A 887 24.15 15.84 -8.97
C TYR A 887 25.63 15.42 -8.96
N SER A 888 26.46 16.00 -9.85
CA SER A 888 27.90 15.69 -9.88
C SER A 888 28.65 16.21 -8.65
N SER A 889 28.26 17.34 -8.04
CA SER A 889 28.82 17.80 -6.75
C SER A 889 28.41 16.87 -5.60
N ILE A 890 27.14 16.45 -5.57
CA ILE A 890 26.63 15.45 -4.60
C ILE A 890 27.46 14.16 -4.69
N MET A 891 27.65 13.63 -5.90
CA MET A 891 28.44 12.42 -6.12
C MET A 891 29.93 12.61 -5.85
N SER A 892 30.50 13.77 -6.15
CA SER A 892 31.90 14.09 -5.84
C SER A 892 32.15 14.05 -4.34
N GLU A 893 31.25 14.63 -3.52
CA GLU A 893 31.41 14.58 -2.06
C GLU A 893 31.33 13.15 -1.50
N ILE A 894 30.41 12.32 -1.99
CA ILE A 894 30.32 10.90 -1.61
C ILE A 894 31.60 10.14 -1.99
N LEU A 895 32.07 10.28 -3.24
CA LEU A 895 33.22 9.53 -3.75
C LEU A 895 34.53 9.96 -3.09
N SER A 896 34.73 11.25 -2.82
CA SER A 896 35.86 11.73 -2.03
C SER A 896 35.78 11.26 -0.58
N ALA A 897 34.60 11.27 0.07
CA ALA A 897 34.46 10.73 1.42
C ALA A 897 34.83 9.24 1.50
N LEU A 898 34.36 8.42 0.55
CA LEU A 898 34.71 7.01 0.43
C LEU A 898 36.23 6.79 0.29
N LYS A 899 36.87 7.54 -0.62
CA LYS A 899 38.34 7.56 -0.82
C LYS A 899 39.08 7.91 0.47
N ILE A 900 38.73 9.03 1.11
CA ILE A 900 39.41 9.56 2.30
C ILE A 900 39.26 8.61 3.49
N HIS A 901 38.08 8.01 3.69
CA HIS A 901 37.89 7.02 4.75
C HIS A 901 38.81 5.81 4.57
N LYS A 902 38.91 5.27 3.35
CA LYS A 902 39.84 4.19 2.98
C LYS A 902 41.30 4.59 3.21
N GLU A 903 41.72 5.77 2.76
CA GLU A 903 43.07 6.32 2.96
C GLU A 903 43.43 6.53 4.45
N LYS A 904 42.43 6.79 5.30
CA LYS A 904 42.59 7.03 6.75
C LYS A 904 42.46 5.78 7.63
N GLY A 905 42.24 4.60 7.04
CA GLY A 905 41.98 3.36 7.77
C GLY A 905 40.67 3.40 8.56
N THR A 906 39.61 3.91 7.95
CA THR A 906 38.27 4.07 8.55
C THR A 906 37.17 3.70 7.55
N TRP A 907 35.92 3.63 8.02
CA TRP A 907 34.74 3.24 7.24
C TRP A 907 33.77 4.42 7.11
N LEU A 908 33.25 4.66 5.90
CA LEU A 908 32.08 5.51 5.72
C LEU A 908 30.83 4.69 6.05
N GLY A 909 30.32 4.84 7.26
CA GLY A 909 29.20 4.06 7.79
C GLY A 909 27.87 4.28 7.09
N GLY A 910 27.67 5.38 6.37
CA GLY A 910 26.40 5.61 5.68
C GLY A 910 26.28 6.89 4.88
N ILE A 911 25.06 7.13 4.39
CA ILE A 911 24.64 8.35 3.70
C ILE A 911 23.37 8.94 4.32
N HIS A 912 23.22 10.26 4.19
CA HIS A 912 22.06 11.05 4.62
C HIS A 912 21.61 11.92 3.45
N LEU A 913 20.52 11.53 2.79
CA LEU A 913 20.01 12.20 1.59
C LEU A 913 18.74 13.00 1.89
N GLU A 914 18.42 13.93 1.00
CA GLU A 914 17.10 14.56 0.91
C GLU A 914 16.53 14.17 -0.45
N LEU A 915 15.42 13.43 -0.44
CA LEU A 915 14.88 12.71 -1.60
C LEU A 915 13.35 12.61 -1.54
N THR A 916 12.72 12.42 -2.69
CA THR A 916 11.31 12.01 -2.81
C THR A 916 11.17 10.94 -3.92
N GLY A 917 10.14 10.09 -3.81
CA GLY A 917 9.72 9.20 -4.89
C GLY A 917 8.88 9.91 -5.97
N ASP A 918 8.61 11.21 -5.82
CA ASP A 918 7.99 12.03 -6.85
C ASP A 918 8.96 12.37 -7.99
N ASN A 919 8.43 12.53 -9.20
CA ASN A 919 9.17 12.97 -10.39
C ASN A 919 9.37 14.50 -10.39
N VAL A 920 10.12 15.03 -9.41
CA VAL A 920 10.39 16.48 -9.25
C VAL A 920 11.64 16.94 -10.00
N THR A 921 11.68 18.22 -10.35
CA THR A 921 12.84 18.90 -10.96
C THR A 921 13.49 19.84 -9.95
N GLU A 922 14.13 19.28 -8.93
CA GLU A 922 14.71 20.04 -7.81
C GLU A 922 16.26 20.08 -7.84
N CYS A 923 16.93 19.00 -8.24
CA CYS A 923 18.39 18.96 -8.45
C CYS A 923 18.75 18.88 -9.95
N VAL A 924 19.84 19.55 -10.34
CA VAL A 924 20.35 19.63 -11.71
C VAL A 924 21.31 18.46 -12.01
N GLY A 925 21.18 17.84 -13.18
CA GLY A 925 21.94 16.68 -13.63
C GLY A 925 21.31 15.33 -13.24
N GLY A 926 22.16 14.31 -13.06
CA GLY A 926 21.74 12.90 -12.96
C GLY A 926 21.71 12.23 -14.34
N SER A 927 21.23 10.98 -14.41
CA SER A 927 21.02 10.26 -15.67
C SER A 927 20.11 11.01 -16.66
N GLU A 928 19.15 11.78 -16.16
CA GLU A 928 18.22 12.58 -16.96
C GLU A 928 18.82 13.84 -17.60
N GLY A 929 20.00 14.29 -17.16
CA GLY A 929 20.65 15.48 -17.70
C GLY A 929 19.94 16.82 -17.39
N LEU A 930 19.03 16.87 -16.41
CA LEU A 930 18.26 18.06 -16.03
C LEU A 930 19.13 19.32 -15.94
N THR A 931 18.61 20.43 -16.45
CA THR A 931 19.24 21.76 -16.51
C THR A 931 18.71 22.72 -15.42
N ASP A 932 19.30 23.91 -15.31
CA ASP A 932 18.82 24.96 -14.40
C ASP A 932 17.46 25.54 -14.87
N GLU A 933 17.19 25.49 -16.17
CA GLU A 933 15.94 25.86 -16.82
C GLU A 933 14.80 24.88 -16.48
N ASP A 934 15.09 23.57 -16.51
CA ASP A 934 14.14 22.49 -16.23
C ASP A 934 13.55 22.55 -14.81
N LEU A 935 14.23 23.21 -13.87
CA LEU A 935 13.76 23.37 -12.48
C LEU A 935 12.32 23.88 -12.42
N SER A 936 11.94 24.80 -13.32
CA SER A 936 10.61 25.39 -13.38
C SER A 936 9.47 24.40 -13.70
N THR A 937 9.78 23.19 -14.18
CA THR A 937 8.80 22.20 -14.65
C THR A 937 7.97 21.58 -13.52
N ASN A 938 8.62 21.16 -12.42
CA ASN A 938 7.99 20.50 -11.28
C ASN A 938 8.80 20.66 -9.98
N TYR A 939 9.06 21.91 -9.57
CA TYR A 939 9.68 22.24 -8.28
C TYR A 939 8.62 22.26 -7.17
N GLN A 940 8.65 21.30 -6.23
CA GLN A 940 7.59 21.14 -5.21
C GLN A 940 8.02 21.46 -3.78
N THR A 941 9.33 21.47 -3.50
CA THR A 941 9.87 21.79 -2.18
C THR A 941 9.78 23.27 -1.82
N TYR A 942 9.27 23.58 -0.63
CA TYR A 942 9.32 24.93 -0.03
C TYR A 942 10.64 25.24 0.69
N CYS A 943 11.67 24.42 0.47
CA CYS A 943 12.62 24.07 1.51
C CYS A 943 14.09 24.15 1.04
N ASP A 944 14.78 23.02 0.92
CA ASP A 944 15.96 22.84 0.05
C ASP A 944 15.68 21.70 -0.96
N PRO A 945 16.46 21.57 -2.06
CA PRO A 945 16.12 20.76 -3.23
C PRO A 945 16.39 19.27 -3.06
N ARG A 946 15.38 18.41 -3.24
CA ARG A 946 15.50 16.95 -3.09
C ARG A 946 16.06 16.30 -4.36
N LEU A 947 16.66 15.13 -4.22
CA LEU A 947 16.85 14.19 -5.32
C LEU A 947 15.47 13.61 -5.71
N ASN A 948 15.22 13.49 -7.01
CA ASN A 948 14.09 12.68 -7.49
C ASN A 948 14.41 11.17 -7.43
N GLU A 949 13.42 10.33 -7.75
CA GLU A 949 13.54 8.86 -7.74
C GLU A 949 14.80 8.37 -8.49
N LYS A 950 14.99 8.80 -9.74
CA LYS A 950 16.08 8.34 -10.62
C LYS A 950 17.44 8.78 -10.08
N GLN A 951 17.58 10.05 -9.72
CA GLN A 951 18.80 10.59 -9.16
C GLN A 951 19.17 9.87 -7.84
N ALA A 952 18.20 9.55 -6.99
CA ALA A 952 18.44 8.79 -5.76
C ALA A 952 18.86 7.33 -6.04
N LEU A 953 18.28 6.67 -7.05
CA LEU A 953 18.73 5.35 -7.50
C LEU A 953 20.15 5.40 -8.11
N ASP A 954 20.50 6.42 -8.89
CA ASP A 954 21.85 6.61 -9.45
C ASP A 954 22.92 6.75 -8.34
N VAL A 955 22.59 7.42 -7.22
CA VAL A 955 23.46 7.45 -6.02
C VAL A 955 23.69 6.02 -5.50
N ALA A 956 22.62 5.25 -5.30
CA ALA A 956 22.70 3.88 -4.79
C ALA A 956 23.52 2.97 -5.72
N PHE A 957 23.31 3.05 -7.05
CA PHE A 957 24.09 2.30 -8.02
C PHE A 957 25.56 2.69 -8.02
N THR A 958 25.89 3.98 -7.89
CA THR A 958 27.29 4.42 -7.92
C THR A 958 28.05 3.98 -6.66
N ILE A 959 27.40 3.99 -5.50
CA ILE A 959 27.99 3.45 -4.25
C ILE A 959 28.12 1.92 -4.33
N SER A 960 27.11 1.23 -4.87
CA SER A 960 27.11 -0.21 -5.15
C SER A 960 28.30 -0.60 -6.06
N ASP A 961 28.52 0.17 -7.12
CA ASP A 961 29.65 0.01 -8.04
C ASP A 961 31.01 0.30 -7.39
N HIS A 962 31.10 1.32 -6.54
CA HIS A 962 32.34 1.65 -5.82
C HIS A 962 32.81 0.45 -5.00
N TYR A 963 31.92 -0.14 -4.19
CA TYR A 963 32.27 -1.27 -3.32
C TYR A 963 32.42 -2.60 -4.05
N ARG A 964 31.71 -2.84 -5.16
CA ARG A 964 31.99 -4.00 -6.03
C ARG A 964 33.38 -3.94 -6.67
N LYS A 965 33.90 -2.73 -6.94
CA LYS A 965 35.26 -2.49 -7.46
C LYS A 965 36.31 -2.38 -6.35
N ASN A 966 35.90 -1.99 -5.15
CA ASN A 966 36.74 -1.82 -3.95
C ASN A 966 36.09 -2.49 -2.74
N PRO A 967 36.15 -3.83 -2.61
CA PRO A 967 35.62 -4.51 -1.45
C PRO A 967 36.24 -3.96 -0.16
N PHE A 968 35.40 -3.74 0.86
CA PHE A 968 35.88 -3.40 2.18
C PHE A 968 36.26 -4.70 2.90
N ASN A 969 37.57 -4.94 3.05
CA ASN A 969 38.08 -6.06 3.83
C ASN A 969 37.87 -5.74 5.32
N THR A 970 36.90 -6.42 5.93
CA THR A 970 36.63 -6.45 7.37
C THR A 970 37.65 -7.31 8.12
#